data_AF-A0A0M8NA35-F1
#
_entry.id   AF-A0A0M8NA35-F1
#
_cell.length_a   1.000
_cell.length_b   1.000
_cell.length_c   1.000
_cell.angle_alpha   90.00
_cell.angle_beta   90.00
_cell.angle_gamma   90.00
#
_symmetry.space_group_name_H-M   'P 1'
#
loop_
_entity.id
_entity.type
_entity.pdbx_description
1 polymer ?
#
loop_
_entity_poly.entity_id
_entity_poly.type
_entity_poly.pdbx_seq_one_letter_code
_entity_poly.pdbx_strand_id
1 'polypeptide(L)'
;MFADDIVGKNSQNELYDITMHLSPDSPIGVFHDWYPMNKTAYNTLQNLQLSKSRLKIPFMLLEECLHGVGSWKQSIFPQNIAMASSWDRDIVYRVGRAIGTEAASIETFGEDKVLTAQIGVAYSSGLSKNGSWADHDAVFPTMKHFAAHGAPQAGHNAAPFTGHGYRQIFEDLLVPFKAVADLGGAKGVMMAYHEVDGVPSTVNTILYKTLFEDWGFEGFTMGDDLAVLELITNHKVASSQADAMAQWYNAGGMIDFYDFSLDSKIKATQELVANGTVSLETLRSHVRRILGVKWDLGLFDDALIAEDVDPLAIVASHRDVALEAAQKSIILLKNEKKTLPLDLSSGKKIALLGPFADVLDFGDYSGQLGQVPAIHATTIRQGMLNNMKDKGASPDDLKCSWGSNSWEYINQYVVAPYHLSANGSSGGLAATYYSNTDFTGHQVTRLETPALDWGLYPPPGLGSNNFSAVWEGELESPADVDLEGLIGVAIGHNSTMRLFVDGELISSRGFGPDGTLLGNIEGFGFIENNSTSAPPGSVPFTFKRGASHHIRIEFQAWNNFKKTANVNSVNSQILLWWNLVSPEKEALAQAVSVAKESDVIVLAVGAAWSSDGESGDRATLGLAPSQDALVEAMFDLGKPVVLVLQGGRPFAIPKHYDRASAVLSAHFGGQAGGQAIADTLFGKSNPGGRVPVSVPYHVGQLPVYYNYKPTAHEVAYLDIPSEPIFPFGFGLSYTSFAVSFLSASVEGSPRTLSFRGGDWIVFTAKVKNTGDVFGSHVAQIYLLGRVSSVTRSLKQLVAFERVYLEAGEETTVTLRLEVDRYLMMLNRKNEWELEKGSYTFAYLENGGTNADTSMNVTMSVH
;
A
#
# COMPACT_ATOMS: atom_id res chain seq x y z
N MET A 1 -15.93 16.40 7.03
CA MET A 1 -16.76 16.29 8.26
C MET A 1 -16.96 14.82 8.57
N PHE A 2 -16.97 14.44 9.84
CA PHE A 2 -17.26 13.06 10.28
C PHE A 2 -18.76 12.83 10.53
N ALA A 3 -19.27 11.64 10.19
CA ALA A 3 -20.70 11.40 10.00
C ALA A 3 -21.44 10.64 11.13
N ASP A 4 -20.81 10.38 12.28
CA ASP A 4 -21.38 9.53 13.34
C ASP A 4 -22.70 10.02 13.96
N ASP A 5 -23.00 11.32 13.98
CA ASP A 5 -24.33 11.79 14.43
C ASP A 5 -25.28 12.16 13.29
N ILE A 6 -24.91 11.90 12.04
CA ILE A 6 -25.82 12.15 10.93
C ILE A 6 -26.78 10.96 10.75
N VAL A 7 -26.33 9.73 11.02
CA VAL A 7 -27.08 8.52 10.66
C VAL A 7 -27.02 7.47 11.78
N GLY A 8 -28.17 6.91 12.16
CA GLY A 8 -28.26 5.80 13.11
C GLY A 8 -29.63 5.71 13.78
N LYS A 9 -29.96 4.58 14.43
CA LYS A 9 -31.28 4.32 15.03
C LYS A 9 -31.71 5.37 16.07
N ASN A 10 -30.74 6.03 16.71
CA ASN A 10 -30.96 7.06 17.74
C ASN A 10 -30.45 8.45 17.31
N SER A 11 -30.03 8.64 16.06
CA SER A 11 -29.58 9.95 15.58
C SER A 11 -30.79 10.89 15.47
N GLN A 12 -30.62 12.13 15.95
CA GLN A 12 -31.58 13.22 15.73
C GLN A 12 -31.22 14.06 14.50
N ASN A 13 -30.21 13.65 13.72
CA ASN A 13 -29.61 14.38 12.60
C ASN A 13 -29.04 15.75 12.97
N GLU A 14 -28.77 16.02 14.26
CA GLU A 14 -28.32 17.34 14.74
C GLU A 14 -27.02 17.79 14.06
N LEU A 15 -26.05 16.90 13.86
CA LEU A 15 -24.83 17.29 13.14
C LEU A 15 -25.11 17.61 11.68
N TYR A 16 -25.98 16.87 10.98
CA TYR A 16 -26.37 17.23 9.61
C TYR A 16 -27.07 18.57 9.58
N ASP A 17 -27.99 18.82 10.51
CA ASP A 17 -28.68 20.10 10.60
C ASP A 17 -27.70 21.25 10.98
N ILE A 18 -26.69 20.99 11.83
CA ILE A 18 -25.57 21.90 12.15
C ILE A 18 -24.59 22.04 10.97
N THR A 19 -24.41 21.08 10.09
CA THR A 19 -23.64 21.32 8.87
C THR A 19 -24.42 22.21 7.93
N MET A 20 -25.70 21.90 7.81
CA MET A 20 -26.58 22.49 6.82
C MET A 20 -27.09 23.87 7.24
N HIS A 21 -27.00 24.27 8.51
CA HIS A 21 -27.49 25.58 8.97
C HIS A 21 -26.76 26.78 8.32
N LEU A 22 -25.53 26.59 7.84
CA LEU A 22 -24.73 27.64 7.18
C LEU A 22 -25.11 27.84 5.70
N SER A 23 -25.77 26.84 5.12
CA SER A 23 -26.36 26.93 3.79
C SER A 23 -27.57 26.00 3.69
N PRO A 24 -28.70 26.35 4.33
CA PRO A 24 -29.90 25.50 4.37
C PRO A 24 -30.45 25.20 2.96
N ASP A 25 -30.02 25.99 1.97
CA ASP A 25 -30.44 25.96 0.58
C ASP A 25 -29.40 25.41 -0.42
N SER A 26 -28.18 25.05 0.02
CA SER A 26 -27.08 24.67 -0.89
C SER A 26 -26.43 23.32 -0.54
N PRO A 27 -27.10 22.21 -0.89
CA PRO A 27 -26.57 20.86 -0.80
C PRO A 27 -25.47 20.60 -1.85
N ILE A 28 -24.21 20.86 -1.52
CA ILE A 28 -23.09 20.27 -2.26
C ILE A 28 -22.20 19.59 -1.24
N GLY A 29 -22.14 18.26 -1.28
CA GLY A 29 -21.26 17.51 -0.40
C GLY A 29 -20.44 16.48 -1.15
N VAL A 30 -19.19 16.43 -0.76
CA VAL A 30 -18.27 15.30 -0.88
C VAL A 30 -17.99 14.84 0.54
N PHE A 31 -18.03 13.54 0.77
CA PHE A 31 -17.57 12.95 2.02
C PHE A 31 -16.23 12.28 1.76
N HIS A 32 -15.27 12.58 2.63
CA HIS A 32 -13.94 11.98 2.66
C HIS A 32 -13.79 11.26 3.99
N ASP A 33 -13.09 10.13 4.01
CA ASP A 33 -12.85 9.28 5.19
C ASP A 33 -14.13 8.83 5.91
N TRP A 34 -15.15 8.46 5.15
CA TRP A 34 -16.37 7.90 5.69
C TRP A 34 -16.64 6.54 5.07
N TYR A 35 -16.06 5.51 5.68
CA TYR A 35 -16.16 4.11 5.24
C TYR A 35 -17.36 3.27 5.79
N PRO A 36 -18.62 3.41 5.32
CA PRO A 36 -19.75 2.70 5.91
C PRO A 36 -19.64 1.19 5.77
N MET A 37 -19.56 0.50 6.91
CA MET A 37 -19.53 -0.97 6.96
C MET A 37 -20.88 -1.65 6.68
N ASN A 38 -21.95 -0.87 6.44
CA ASN A 38 -23.22 -1.41 6.00
C ASN A 38 -23.92 -0.45 5.04
N LYS A 39 -24.65 -1.01 4.07
CA LYS A 39 -25.42 -0.26 3.08
C LYS A 39 -26.51 0.62 3.70
N THR A 40 -27.09 0.23 4.84
CA THR A 40 -28.13 1.01 5.53
C THR A 40 -27.62 2.37 5.96
N ALA A 41 -26.38 2.48 6.45
CA ALA A 41 -25.78 3.75 6.85
C ALA A 41 -25.59 4.66 5.64
N TYR A 42 -25.01 4.12 4.56
CA TYR A 42 -24.87 4.82 3.27
C TYR A 42 -26.22 5.30 2.73
N ASN A 43 -27.15 4.38 2.52
CA ASN A 43 -28.47 4.65 1.97
C ASN A 43 -29.27 5.62 2.86
N THR A 44 -29.11 5.56 4.20
CA THR A 44 -29.80 6.50 5.10
C THR A 44 -29.22 7.91 4.95
N LEU A 45 -27.90 8.08 4.88
CA LEU A 45 -27.29 9.39 4.63
C LEU A 45 -27.74 9.95 3.28
N GLN A 46 -27.71 9.11 2.26
CA GLN A 46 -28.05 9.46 0.89
C GLN A 46 -29.54 9.85 0.78
N ASN A 47 -30.44 9.09 1.43
CA ASN A 47 -31.86 9.44 1.53
C ASN A 47 -32.11 10.70 2.37
N LEU A 48 -31.37 10.91 3.46
CA LEU A 48 -31.48 12.13 4.26
C LEU A 48 -31.14 13.36 3.41
N GLN A 49 -30.05 13.28 2.65
CA GLN A 49 -29.67 14.29 1.68
C GLN A 49 -30.78 14.52 0.68
N LEU A 50 -31.19 13.49 -0.08
CA LEU A 50 -32.22 13.63 -1.12
C LEU A 50 -33.57 14.10 -0.56
N SER A 51 -33.91 13.83 0.70
CA SER A 51 -35.17 14.30 1.30
C SER A 51 -35.09 15.75 1.80
N LYS A 52 -34.03 16.14 2.52
CA LYS A 52 -33.90 17.46 3.17
C LYS A 52 -33.31 18.56 2.26
N SER A 53 -32.43 18.19 1.35
CA SER A 53 -31.73 19.08 0.41
C SER A 53 -32.68 19.80 -0.56
N ARG A 54 -32.50 21.11 -0.82
CA ARG A 54 -33.30 21.84 -1.82
C ARG A 54 -32.97 21.44 -3.26
N LEU A 55 -31.67 21.34 -3.61
CA LEU A 55 -31.20 21.02 -4.97
C LEU A 55 -31.14 19.53 -5.27
N LYS A 56 -31.36 18.65 -4.27
CA LYS A 56 -31.40 17.19 -4.44
C LYS A 56 -30.12 16.59 -5.05
N ILE A 57 -28.98 17.24 -4.84
CA ILE A 57 -27.67 16.76 -5.31
C ILE A 57 -27.19 15.63 -4.40
N PRO A 58 -26.91 14.42 -4.94
CA PRO A 58 -26.38 13.29 -4.18
C PRO A 58 -25.00 13.56 -3.56
N PHE A 59 -24.64 12.82 -2.50
CA PHE A 59 -23.26 12.84 -2.03
C PHE A 59 -22.37 12.01 -2.95
N MET A 60 -21.10 12.39 -3.03
CA MET A 60 -20.05 11.57 -3.62
C MET A 60 -19.10 11.22 -2.49
N LEU A 61 -18.83 9.93 -2.33
CA LEU A 61 -17.86 9.40 -1.37
C LEU A 61 -16.49 9.35 -2.01
N LEU A 62 -15.47 9.71 -1.23
CA LEU A 62 -14.08 9.52 -1.55
C LEU A 62 -13.44 8.82 -0.36
N GLU A 63 -12.80 7.70 -0.63
CA GLU A 63 -12.22 6.83 0.38
C GLU A 63 -10.78 6.50 -0.03
N GLU A 64 -9.92 6.30 0.96
CA GLU A 64 -8.57 5.78 0.72
C GLU A 64 -8.64 4.30 0.37
N CYS A 65 -8.03 3.85 -0.74
CA CYS A 65 -7.96 2.42 -1.03
C CYS A 65 -6.66 1.91 -1.66
N LEU A 66 -5.51 2.38 -1.16
CA LEU A 66 -4.17 2.18 -1.72
C LEU A 66 -3.86 0.72 -2.14
N HIS A 67 -4.22 -0.25 -1.31
CA HIS A 67 -4.08 -1.68 -1.60
C HIS A 67 -5.20 -2.50 -0.95
N GLY A 68 -6.41 -1.95 -0.99
CA GLY A 68 -7.56 -2.40 -0.20
C GLY A 68 -8.25 -1.19 0.40
N VAL A 69 -9.54 -1.29 0.71
CA VAL A 69 -10.32 -0.15 1.22
C VAL A 69 -9.92 0.21 2.65
N GLY A 70 -9.76 1.51 2.90
CA GLY A 70 -9.35 2.12 4.17
C GLY A 70 -10.30 1.92 5.36
N SER A 71 -11.32 1.07 5.24
CA SER A 71 -12.21 0.72 6.35
C SER A 71 -11.70 -0.46 7.18
N TRP A 72 -10.63 -1.12 6.71
CA TRP A 72 -9.87 -2.13 7.45
C TRP A 72 -10.65 -3.41 7.77
N LYS A 73 -11.72 -3.65 7.00
CA LYS A 73 -12.56 -4.85 7.03
C LYS A 73 -12.83 -5.43 5.64
N GLN A 74 -12.33 -4.78 4.60
CA GLN A 74 -12.30 -5.30 3.23
C GLN A 74 -11.02 -6.09 2.97
N SER A 75 -10.85 -6.53 1.72
CA SER A 75 -9.67 -7.25 1.31
C SER A 75 -8.44 -6.35 1.34
N ILE A 76 -7.33 -6.89 1.83
CA ILE A 76 -6.01 -6.25 1.86
C ILE A 76 -5.12 -7.01 0.89
N PHE A 77 -4.78 -6.36 -0.20
CA PHE A 77 -3.93 -6.87 -1.28
C PHE A 77 -2.45 -6.55 -1.02
N PRO A 78 -1.52 -7.14 -1.78
CA PRO A 78 -0.12 -6.72 -1.73
C PRO A 78 0.01 -5.21 -1.98
N GLN A 79 0.93 -4.55 -1.29
CA GLN A 79 1.18 -3.13 -1.53
C GLN A 79 1.64 -2.88 -2.97
N ASN A 80 1.55 -1.63 -3.44
CA ASN A 80 1.72 -1.29 -4.85
C ASN A 80 3.11 -1.65 -5.42
N ILE A 81 4.18 -1.52 -4.63
CA ILE A 81 5.52 -2.00 -5.04
C ILE A 81 5.57 -3.53 -5.18
N ALA A 82 4.84 -4.26 -4.33
CA ALA A 82 4.68 -5.71 -4.46
C ALA A 82 3.88 -6.04 -5.73
N MET A 83 2.74 -5.39 -5.95
CA MET A 83 1.94 -5.59 -7.17
C MET A 83 2.72 -5.26 -8.44
N ALA A 84 3.53 -4.20 -8.44
CA ALA A 84 4.42 -3.90 -9.56
C ALA A 84 5.47 -4.98 -9.78
N SER A 85 5.94 -5.63 -8.71
CA SER A 85 6.84 -6.78 -8.80
C SER A 85 6.20 -7.97 -9.51
N SER A 86 4.88 -8.04 -9.63
CA SER A 86 4.22 -9.07 -10.44
C SER A 86 4.48 -8.92 -11.95
N TRP A 87 4.69 -7.70 -12.45
CA TRP A 87 4.80 -7.43 -13.90
C TRP A 87 3.65 -8.06 -14.71
N ASP A 88 2.46 -8.17 -14.11
CA ASP A 88 1.32 -8.88 -14.66
C ASP A 88 0.09 -7.95 -14.64
N ARG A 89 -0.31 -7.52 -15.83
CA ARG A 89 -1.43 -6.58 -16.00
C ARG A 89 -2.77 -7.21 -15.67
N ASP A 90 -2.92 -8.52 -15.88
CA ASP A 90 -4.17 -9.23 -15.60
C ASP A 90 -4.44 -9.28 -14.11
N ILE A 91 -3.45 -9.72 -13.31
CA ILE A 91 -3.64 -9.81 -11.86
C ILE A 91 -3.87 -8.42 -11.24
N VAL A 92 -3.18 -7.39 -11.74
CA VAL A 92 -3.38 -6.01 -11.25
C VAL A 92 -4.76 -5.47 -11.64
N TYR A 93 -5.24 -5.75 -12.86
CA TYR A 93 -6.61 -5.40 -13.24
C TYR A 93 -7.64 -6.09 -12.35
N ARG A 94 -7.44 -7.39 -12.05
CA ARG A 94 -8.34 -8.16 -11.19
C ARG A 94 -8.33 -7.67 -9.74
N VAL A 95 -7.17 -7.27 -9.21
CA VAL A 95 -7.06 -6.59 -7.91
C VAL A 95 -7.80 -5.24 -7.96
N GLY A 96 -7.57 -4.43 -9.00
CA GLY A 96 -8.31 -3.18 -9.21
C GLY A 96 -9.82 -3.40 -9.33
N ARG A 97 -10.29 -4.51 -9.92
CA ARG A 97 -11.71 -4.88 -9.91
C ARG A 97 -12.21 -5.26 -8.53
N ALA A 98 -11.46 -6.06 -7.78
CA ALA A 98 -11.82 -6.46 -6.43
C ALA A 98 -11.89 -5.25 -5.48
N ILE A 99 -10.94 -4.32 -5.61
CA ILE A 99 -10.99 -3.05 -4.87
C ILE A 99 -12.09 -2.15 -5.41
N GLY A 100 -12.41 -2.16 -6.71
CA GLY A 100 -13.51 -1.38 -7.28
C GLY A 100 -14.89 -1.85 -6.80
N THR A 101 -15.09 -3.16 -6.63
CA THR A 101 -16.30 -3.71 -6.00
C THR A 101 -16.34 -3.46 -4.50
N GLU A 102 -15.20 -3.07 -3.89
CA GLU A 102 -15.09 -2.78 -2.46
C GLU A 102 -15.08 -1.27 -2.10
N ALA A 103 -14.25 -0.38 -2.71
CA ALA A 103 -14.30 1.11 -2.60
C ALA A 103 -13.30 2.04 -3.39
N ALA A 104 -12.15 1.64 -3.99
CA ALA A 104 -11.19 2.46 -4.84
C ALA A 104 -10.08 3.45 -4.32
N SER A 105 -8.86 3.39 -4.95
CA SER A 105 -7.72 4.39 -5.14
C SER A 105 -6.27 3.83 -4.91
N ILE A 106 -5.16 4.57 -5.13
CA ILE A 106 -3.78 4.05 -5.48
C ILE A 106 -2.63 4.67 -4.64
N GLU A 107 -1.55 3.91 -4.39
CA GLU A 107 -0.20 4.41 -4.05
C GLU A 107 0.84 3.89 -5.07
N THR A 108 1.99 4.55 -5.22
CA THR A 108 2.92 4.41 -6.37
C THR A 108 3.37 2.97 -6.73
N PHE A 109 3.63 2.72 -8.03
CA PHE A 109 3.96 1.38 -8.59
C PHE A 109 5.44 1.16 -8.98
N GLY A 110 6.37 2.06 -8.69
CA GLY A 110 7.82 1.82 -8.92
C GLY A 110 8.56 2.92 -9.71
N GLU A 111 9.81 2.62 -10.14
CA GLU A 111 10.74 3.63 -10.68
C GLU A 111 10.61 3.92 -12.19
N ASP A 112 10.00 3.01 -12.96
CA ASP A 112 9.90 3.11 -14.42
C ASP A 112 8.53 3.61 -14.89
N LYS A 113 8.52 4.62 -15.77
CA LYS A 113 7.29 5.23 -16.28
C LYS A 113 6.41 4.30 -17.11
N VAL A 114 6.98 3.31 -17.81
CA VAL A 114 6.20 2.37 -18.64
C VAL A 114 5.54 1.33 -17.76
N LEU A 115 6.28 0.75 -16.82
CA LEU A 115 5.73 -0.16 -15.81
C LEU A 115 4.62 0.54 -15.02
N THR A 116 4.91 1.70 -14.42
CA THR A 116 3.93 2.47 -13.63
C THR A 116 2.72 2.89 -14.46
N ALA A 117 2.90 3.30 -15.71
CA ALA A 117 1.77 3.63 -16.59
C ALA A 117 0.88 2.42 -16.88
N GLN A 118 1.46 1.27 -17.26
CA GLN A 118 0.65 0.10 -17.64
C GLN A 118 -0.05 -0.55 -16.43
N ILE A 119 0.63 -0.61 -15.28
CA ILE A 119 0.06 -1.12 -14.03
C ILE A 119 -1.00 -0.14 -13.50
N GLY A 120 -0.72 1.17 -13.52
CA GLY A 120 -1.68 2.20 -13.15
C GLY A 120 -2.93 2.20 -14.03
N VAL A 121 -2.77 2.04 -15.35
CA VAL A 121 -3.91 1.89 -16.28
C VAL A 121 -4.69 0.62 -15.95
N ALA A 122 -4.04 -0.54 -15.79
CA ALA A 122 -4.73 -1.78 -15.46
C ALA A 122 -5.55 -1.66 -14.16
N TYR A 123 -4.97 -1.09 -13.11
CA TYR A 123 -5.65 -0.87 -11.83
C TYR A 123 -6.83 0.09 -11.97
N SER A 124 -6.59 1.24 -12.60
CA SER A 124 -7.58 2.30 -12.82
C SER A 124 -8.74 1.83 -13.72
N SER A 125 -8.43 1.09 -14.79
CA SER A 125 -9.41 0.44 -15.66
C SER A 125 -10.19 -0.64 -14.93
N GLY A 126 -9.54 -1.33 -13.99
CA GLY A 126 -10.18 -2.16 -12.98
C GLY A 126 -11.25 -1.32 -12.29
N LEU A 127 -10.88 -0.39 -11.41
CA LEU A 127 -11.80 0.46 -10.65
C LEU A 127 -12.97 1.02 -11.48
N SER A 128 -12.66 1.61 -12.64
CA SER A 128 -13.64 2.27 -13.51
C SER A 128 -14.48 1.35 -14.39
N LYS A 129 -14.23 0.03 -14.38
CA LYS A 129 -14.78 -0.92 -15.36
C LYS A 129 -14.53 -0.46 -16.80
N ASN A 130 -13.33 0.02 -17.08
CA ASN A 130 -12.95 0.60 -18.38
C ASN A 130 -13.82 1.82 -18.76
N GLY A 131 -14.23 2.62 -17.77
CA GLY A 131 -15.03 3.82 -17.97
C GLY A 131 -16.53 3.57 -18.21
N SER A 132 -17.05 2.39 -17.83
CA SER A 132 -18.48 2.08 -17.89
C SER A 132 -19.23 2.71 -16.70
N TRP A 133 -19.30 4.04 -16.66
CA TRP A 133 -19.79 4.81 -15.52
C TRP A 133 -21.26 4.59 -15.13
N ALA A 134 -22.06 4.07 -16.06
CA ALA A 134 -23.45 3.71 -15.80
C ALA A 134 -23.61 2.42 -14.98
N ASP A 135 -22.54 1.63 -14.80
CA ASP A 135 -22.57 0.44 -13.96
C ASP A 135 -22.47 0.83 -12.47
N HIS A 136 -23.36 0.29 -11.64
CA HIS A 136 -23.45 0.64 -10.20
C HIS A 136 -22.21 0.27 -9.37
N ASP A 137 -21.33 -0.61 -9.87
CA ASP A 137 -20.06 -1.03 -9.23
C ASP A 137 -18.82 -0.45 -9.94
N ALA A 138 -18.99 0.58 -10.77
CA ALA A 138 -17.90 1.38 -11.30
C ALA A 138 -17.53 2.49 -10.31
N VAL A 139 -16.23 2.68 -10.07
CA VAL A 139 -15.73 3.76 -9.21
C VAL A 139 -14.76 4.61 -10.01
N PHE A 140 -14.86 5.93 -9.88
CA PHE A 140 -13.94 6.83 -10.57
C PHE A 140 -12.56 6.81 -9.89
N PRO A 141 -11.47 6.61 -10.65
CA PRO A 141 -10.12 6.70 -10.11
C PRO A 141 -9.70 8.15 -9.88
N THR A 142 -8.96 8.36 -8.78
CA THR A 142 -8.24 9.62 -8.48
C THR A 142 -6.75 9.38 -8.64
N MET A 143 -6.10 10.17 -9.50
CA MET A 143 -4.64 10.13 -9.65
C MET A 143 -3.96 10.97 -8.58
N LYS A 144 -2.99 10.40 -7.86
CA LYS A 144 -2.27 11.10 -6.79
C LYS A 144 -0.79 10.67 -6.68
N HIS A 145 0.11 11.49 -6.14
CA HIS A 145 -0.05 12.93 -5.84
C HIS A 145 0.54 13.76 -7.00
N PHE A 146 -0.28 14.60 -7.62
CA PHE A 146 0.03 15.37 -8.82
C PHE A 146 0.79 16.67 -8.46
N ALA A 147 2.09 16.78 -8.72
CA ALA A 147 2.97 15.79 -9.33
C ALA A 147 4.34 15.75 -8.65
N ALA A 148 5.19 14.80 -9.07
CA ALA A 148 6.59 14.64 -8.65
C ALA A 148 6.85 14.23 -7.18
N HIS A 149 5.80 13.77 -6.48
CA HIS A 149 5.87 13.41 -5.07
C HIS A 149 6.81 12.24 -4.74
N GLY A 150 7.14 11.38 -5.72
CA GLY A 150 8.07 10.25 -5.53
C GLY A 150 9.56 10.61 -5.54
N ALA A 151 9.94 11.89 -5.63
CA ALA A 151 11.35 12.32 -5.66
C ALA A 151 11.63 13.56 -4.77
N PRO A 152 11.24 13.54 -3.47
CA PRO A 152 11.48 14.67 -2.59
C PRO A 152 12.94 14.72 -2.12
N GLN A 153 13.39 15.90 -1.69
CA GLN A 153 14.72 16.08 -1.10
C GLN A 153 14.95 15.12 0.07
N ALA A 154 16.06 14.37 0.02
CA ALA A 154 16.49 13.43 1.05
C ALA A 154 15.46 12.34 1.42
N GLY A 155 14.45 12.12 0.55
CA GLY A 155 13.36 11.20 0.84
C GLY A 155 12.35 11.72 1.86
N HIS A 156 12.40 13.02 2.24
CA HIS A 156 11.48 13.57 3.24
C HIS A 156 10.09 13.85 2.67
N ASN A 157 9.05 13.36 3.32
CA ASN A 157 7.68 13.67 2.96
C ASN A 157 7.46 15.20 2.91
N ALA A 158 6.76 15.67 1.88
CA ALA A 158 6.51 17.09 1.56
C ALA A 158 7.74 17.97 1.28
N ALA A 159 8.97 17.44 1.25
CA ALA A 159 10.15 18.24 0.90
C ALA A 159 10.20 18.58 -0.60
N PRO A 160 10.86 19.70 -0.99
CA PRO A 160 10.96 20.12 -2.38
C PRO A 160 11.38 19.00 -3.34
N PHE A 161 10.83 19.03 -4.55
CA PHE A 161 11.31 18.18 -5.63
C PHE A 161 12.77 18.53 -5.97
N THR A 162 13.65 17.51 -5.99
CA THR A 162 15.10 17.69 -6.28
C THR A 162 15.56 17.01 -7.57
N GLY A 163 14.64 16.59 -8.43
CA GLY A 163 14.98 15.98 -9.71
C GLY A 163 15.52 16.99 -10.75
N HIS A 164 15.70 16.51 -11.97
CA HIS A 164 16.43 17.19 -13.04
C HIS A 164 15.62 18.29 -13.77
N GLY A 165 14.65 18.89 -13.08
CA GLY A 165 13.76 19.94 -13.60
C GLY A 165 12.59 19.44 -14.47
N TYR A 166 11.90 20.38 -15.10
CA TYR A 166 10.65 20.14 -15.83
C TYR A 166 10.72 19.07 -16.92
N ARG A 167 11.88 18.86 -17.57
CA ARG A 167 12.01 17.81 -18.60
C ARG A 167 11.74 16.42 -18.01
N GLN A 168 12.27 16.12 -16.82
CA GLN A 168 12.01 14.86 -16.13
C GLN A 168 10.55 14.77 -15.69
N ILE A 169 9.97 15.87 -15.20
CA ILE A 169 8.57 15.91 -14.79
C ILE A 169 7.66 15.54 -15.97
N PHE A 170 7.83 16.19 -17.11
CA PHE A 170 6.99 15.95 -18.29
C PHE A 170 7.25 14.61 -18.98
N GLU A 171 8.52 14.25 -19.20
CA GLU A 171 8.86 13.03 -19.94
C GLU A 171 8.74 11.76 -19.12
N ASP A 172 8.85 11.85 -17.78
CA ASP A 172 8.90 10.66 -16.92
C ASP A 172 7.76 10.66 -15.90
N LEU A 173 7.69 11.67 -15.03
CA LEU A 173 6.80 11.63 -13.86
C LEU A 173 5.32 11.85 -14.20
N LEU A 174 5.02 12.56 -15.29
CA LEU A 174 3.65 12.83 -15.74
C LEU A 174 3.13 11.82 -16.76
N VAL A 175 3.99 10.99 -17.34
CA VAL A 175 3.57 9.97 -18.33
C VAL A 175 2.58 8.97 -17.72
N PRO A 176 2.78 8.43 -16.50
CA PRO A 176 1.79 7.56 -15.87
C PRO A 176 0.45 8.24 -15.63
N PHE A 177 0.45 9.50 -15.15
CA PHE A 177 -0.78 10.28 -14.96
C PHE A 177 -1.53 10.46 -16.28
N LYS A 178 -0.83 10.86 -17.35
CA LYS A 178 -1.46 11.01 -18.66
C LYS A 178 -2.01 9.69 -19.20
N ALA A 179 -1.29 8.58 -19.01
CA ALA A 179 -1.78 7.25 -19.41
C ALA A 179 -3.07 6.86 -18.69
N VAL A 180 -3.13 7.09 -17.37
CA VAL A 180 -4.31 6.80 -16.55
C VAL A 180 -5.48 7.74 -16.90
N ALA A 181 -5.22 9.02 -17.19
CA ALA A 181 -6.23 9.95 -17.69
C ALA A 181 -6.79 9.52 -19.05
N ASP A 182 -5.92 9.12 -19.99
CA ASP A 182 -6.30 8.73 -21.35
C ASP A 182 -7.01 7.36 -21.41
N LEU A 183 -6.57 6.39 -20.60
CA LEU A 183 -6.91 4.96 -20.78
C LEU A 183 -7.52 4.31 -19.52
N GLY A 184 -7.24 4.86 -18.34
CA GLY A 184 -7.62 4.28 -17.05
C GLY A 184 -8.99 4.73 -16.54
N GLY A 185 -9.62 5.72 -17.19
CA GLY A 185 -10.89 6.29 -16.76
C GLY A 185 -10.78 7.25 -15.57
N ALA A 186 -9.61 7.75 -15.20
CA ALA A 186 -9.54 8.68 -14.07
C ALA A 186 -10.40 9.94 -14.26
N LYS A 187 -11.06 10.38 -13.18
CA LYS A 187 -11.88 11.61 -13.13
C LYS A 187 -11.50 12.55 -11.98
N GLY A 188 -10.64 12.11 -11.06
CA GLY A 188 -10.06 12.93 -10.01
C GLY A 188 -8.54 13.09 -10.15
N VAL A 189 -8.01 14.23 -9.71
CA VAL A 189 -6.57 14.48 -9.53
C VAL A 189 -6.37 15.11 -8.15
N MET A 190 -5.53 14.51 -7.30
CA MET A 190 -5.14 15.08 -6.01
C MET A 190 -3.77 15.73 -6.14
N MET A 191 -3.69 17.02 -5.79
CA MET A 191 -2.46 17.81 -5.90
C MET A 191 -1.50 17.48 -4.75
N ALA A 192 -0.20 17.41 -5.02
CA ALA A 192 0.80 17.08 -3.99
C ALA A 192 1.07 18.22 -2.99
N TYR A 193 1.55 17.85 -1.80
CA TYR A 193 2.00 18.80 -0.75
C TYR A 193 3.15 19.73 -1.19
N HIS A 194 4.20 19.14 -1.77
CA HIS A 194 5.48 19.82 -2.02
C HIS A 194 5.46 20.75 -3.24
N GLU A 195 6.52 21.53 -3.36
CA GLU A 195 6.77 22.45 -4.45
C GLU A 195 7.62 21.87 -5.59
N VAL A 196 7.29 22.31 -6.81
CA VAL A 196 8.09 22.09 -8.02
C VAL A 196 8.69 23.42 -8.41
N ASP A 197 10.03 23.48 -8.42
CA ASP A 197 10.80 24.69 -8.77
C ASP A 197 10.37 25.93 -7.96
N GLY A 198 10.14 25.74 -6.65
CA GLY A 198 9.74 26.80 -5.72
C GLY A 198 8.26 27.17 -5.74
N VAL A 199 7.42 26.52 -6.56
CA VAL A 199 5.97 26.76 -6.62
C VAL A 199 5.21 25.56 -6.08
N PRO A 200 4.44 25.70 -4.97
CA PRO A 200 3.66 24.60 -4.40
C PRO A 200 2.72 23.99 -5.44
N SER A 201 2.64 22.66 -5.48
CA SER A 201 1.87 21.96 -6.52
C SER A 201 0.40 22.39 -6.51
N THR A 202 -0.16 22.68 -5.33
CA THR A 202 -1.54 23.17 -5.15
C THR A 202 -1.85 24.46 -5.93
N VAL A 203 -0.86 25.31 -6.19
CA VAL A 203 -1.04 26.58 -6.93
C VAL A 203 -0.16 26.67 -8.20
N ASN A 204 0.39 25.54 -8.68
CA ASN A 204 1.31 25.52 -9.81
C ASN A 204 0.60 25.60 -11.17
N THR A 205 0.51 26.81 -11.72
CA THR A 205 -0.21 27.08 -12.99
C THR A 205 0.29 26.26 -14.20
N ILE A 206 1.56 25.84 -14.22
CA ILE A 206 2.09 24.99 -15.29
C ILE A 206 1.46 23.59 -15.22
N LEU A 207 1.33 23.02 -14.02
CA LEU A 207 0.70 21.72 -13.81
C LEU A 207 -0.78 21.75 -14.22
N TYR A 208 -1.51 22.80 -13.81
CA TYR A 208 -2.93 22.96 -14.18
C TYR A 208 -3.14 23.19 -15.68
N LYS A 209 -2.31 24.02 -16.32
CA LYS A 209 -2.34 24.19 -17.79
C LYS A 209 -2.08 22.85 -18.49
N THR A 210 -1.07 22.10 -18.03
CA THR A 210 -0.75 20.78 -18.59
C THR A 210 -1.96 19.84 -18.51
N LEU A 211 -2.60 19.78 -17.35
CA LEU A 211 -3.75 18.91 -17.11
C LEU A 211 -4.97 19.32 -17.95
N PHE A 212 -5.35 20.60 -17.93
CA PHE A 212 -6.63 21.03 -18.51
C PHE A 212 -6.54 21.50 -19.96
N GLU A 213 -5.45 22.15 -20.36
CA GLU A 213 -5.30 22.65 -21.73
C GLU A 213 -4.55 21.63 -22.60
N ASP A 214 -3.42 21.12 -22.13
CA ASP A 214 -2.56 20.28 -22.97
C ASP A 214 -3.09 18.83 -23.05
N TRP A 215 -3.68 18.29 -21.98
CA TRP A 215 -4.28 16.94 -21.99
C TRP A 215 -5.80 16.96 -22.25
N GLY A 216 -6.46 18.10 -22.05
CA GLY A 216 -7.92 18.19 -22.17
C GLY A 216 -8.67 17.42 -21.09
N PHE A 217 -8.10 17.27 -19.88
CA PHE A 217 -8.73 16.51 -18.80
C PHE A 217 -10.07 17.12 -18.38
N GLU A 218 -11.14 16.31 -18.37
CA GLU A 218 -12.50 16.78 -18.08
C GLU A 218 -12.93 16.60 -16.62
N GLY A 219 -12.12 15.90 -15.81
CA GLY A 219 -12.37 15.67 -14.40
C GLY A 219 -12.17 16.90 -13.51
N PHE A 220 -12.03 16.65 -12.20
CA PHE A 220 -11.83 17.68 -11.18
C PHE A 220 -10.50 17.49 -10.43
N THR A 221 -10.07 18.55 -9.74
CA THR A 221 -8.87 18.57 -8.88
C THR A 221 -9.26 18.75 -7.41
N MET A 222 -8.46 18.17 -6.53
CA MET A 222 -8.58 18.32 -5.09
C MET A 222 -7.20 18.60 -4.46
N GLY A 223 -7.17 19.30 -3.34
CA GLY A 223 -5.99 19.37 -2.49
C GLY A 223 -5.82 18.05 -1.73
N ASP A 224 -4.58 17.72 -1.41
CA ASP A 224 -4.30 16.78 -0.33
C ASP A 224 -4.76 17.37 1.01
N ASP A 225 -4.79 16.57 2.07
CA ASP A 225 -5.26 16.98 3.38
C ASP A 225 -4.49 18.20 3.90
N LEU A 226 -5.19 19.30 4.24
CA LEU A 226 -4.58 20.56 4.69
C LEU A 226 -3.67 21.28 3.66
N ALA A 227 -3.57 20.79 2.42
CA ALA A 227 -2.60 21.30 1.46
C ALA A 227 -2.84 22.77 1.05
N VAL A 228 -4.07 23.30 1.20
CA VAL A 228 -4.37 24.72 0.97
C VAL A 228 -3.98 25.56 2.19
N LEU A 229 -4.17 25.06 3.40
CA LEU A 229 -3.71 25.68 4.64
C LEU A 229 -2.17 25.77 4.68
N GLU A 230 -1.48 24.77 4.12
CA GLU A 230 -0.02 24.75 4.05
C GLU A 230 0.59 25.89 3.22
N LEU A 231 -0.18 26.50 2.31
CA LEU A 231 0.22 27.74 1.63
C LEU A 231 0.55 28.87 2.63
N ILE A 232 -0.10 28.85 3.80
CA ILE A 232 0.08 29.80 4.88
C ILE A 232 1.15 29.30 5.87
N THR A 233 1.03 28.05 6.33
CA THR A 233 1.82 27.57 7.48
C THR A 233 3.22 27.14 7.09
N ASN A 234 3.34 26.37 6.01
CA ASN A 234 4.58 25.68 5.63
C ASN A 234 5.29 26.45 4.52
N HIS A 235 4.62 26.63 3.39
CA HIS A 235 5.16 27.28 2.19
C HIS A 235 5.30 28.80 2.34
N LYS A 236 4.43 29.42 3.16
CA LYS A 236 4.41 30.87 3.43
C LYS A 236 4.29 31.71 2.15
N VAL A 237 3.54 31.22 1.18
CA VAL A 237 3.20 31.91 -0.08
C VAL A 237 1.83 32.59 -0.03
N ALA A 238 1.07 32.38 1.06
CA ALA A 238 -0.18 33.07 1.34
C ALA A 238 -0.12 33.77 2.71
N SER A 239 -0.65 34.99 2.75
CA SER A 239 -0.66 35.85 3.95
C SER A 239 -1.88 35.64 4.85
N SER A 240 -2.93 35.00 4.34
CA SER A 240 -4.19 34.76 5.05
C SER A 240 -5.00 33.64 4.38
N GLN A 241 -6.07 33.19 5.04
CA GLN A 241 -7.04 32.25 4.46
C GLN A 241 -7.61 32.75 3.13
N ALA A 242 -8.04 34.02 3.05
CA ALA A 242 -8.62 34.57 1.82
C ALA A 242 -7.60 34.59 0.67
N ASP A 243 -6.33 34.88 0.97
CA ASP A 243 -5.23 34.86 0.00
C ASP A 243 -4.97 33.43 -0.51
N ALA A 244 -4.84 32.44 0.41
CA ALA A 244 -4.66 31.03 0.04
C ALA A 244 -5.81 30.50 -0.83
N MET A 245 -7.06 30.79 -0.46
CA MET A 245 -8.24 30.39 -1.24
C MET A 245 -8.29 31.08 -2.61
N ALA A 246 -7.90 32.35 -2.71
CA ALA A 246 -7.83 33.05 -3.98
C ALA A 246 -6.81 32.42 -4.94
N GLN A 247 -5.62 32.09 -4.43
CA GLN A 247 -4.59 31.42 -5.21
C GLN A 247 -5.05 30.02 -5.67
N TRP A 248 -5.62 29.23 -4.75
CA TRP A 248 -6.16 27.90 -5.03
C TRP A 248 -7.24 27.91 -6.13
N TYR A 249 -8.26 28.77 -5.99
CA TYR A 249 -9.35 28.85 -6.97
C TYR A 249 -8.88 29.37 -8.33
N ASN A 250 -7.98 30.35 -8.37
CA ASN A 250 -7.51 30.89 -9.64
C ASN A 250 -6.52 29.96 -10.35
N ALA A 251 -5.82 29.08 -9.63
CA ALA A 251 -4.95 28.07 -10.24
C ALA A 251 -5.75 26.95 -10.92
N GLY A 252 -6.96 26.66 -10.44
CA GLY A 252 -7.82 25.58 -10.95
C GLY A 252 -8.23 24.57 -9.88
N GLY A 253 -7.96 24.85 -8.61
CA GLY A 253 -8.32 24.00 -7.47
C GLY A 253 -9.81 24.04 -7.15
N MET A 254 -10.39 22.89 -6.76
CA MET A 254 -11.84 22.73 -6.62
C MET A 254 -12.29 22.22 -5.25
N ILE A 255 -11.75 21.08 -4.78
CA ILE A 255 -12.11 20.47 -3.49
C ILE A 255 -10.95 20.60 -2.51
N ASP A 256 -11.25 20.97 -1.26
CA ASP A 256 -10.27 21.16 -0.16
C ASP A 256 -10.72 20.37 1.09
N PHE A 257 -9.77 19.82 1.84
CA PHE A 257 -10.00 18.93 2.98
C PHE A 257 -9.31 19.44 4.24
N TYR A 258 -10.10 19.58 5.32
CA TYR A 258 -9.66 19.98 6.65
C TYR A 258 -9.00 21.37 6.78
N ASP A 259 -8.78 22.10 5.67
CA ASP A 259 -8.02 23.35 5.62
C ASP A 259 -8.59 24.47 6.52
N PHE A 260 -9.91 24.68 6.46
CA PHE A 260 -10.58 25.78 7.16
C PHE A 260 -12.02 25.41 7.56
N SER A 261 -12.58 26.10 8.57
CA SER A 261 -13.98 25.91 8.98
C SER A 261 -14.95 26.34 7.87
N LEU A 262 -16.10 25.66 7.76
CA LEU A 262 -17.09 25.95 6.71
C LEU A 262 -17.55 27.42 6.70
N ASP A 263 -17.82 27.99 7.88
CA ASP A 263 -18.19 29.40 8.07
C ASP A 263 -17.17 30.36 7.45
N SER A 264 -15.90 30.16 7.82
CA SER A 264 -14.81 31.02 7.36
C SER A 264 -14.63 30.90 5.85
N LYS A 265 -14.76 29.69 5.29
CA LYS A 265 -14.66 29.45 3.84
C LYS A 265 -15.77 30.16 3.07
N ILE A 266 -17.03 30.00 3.48
CA ILE A 266 -18.17 30.64 2.80
C ILE A 266 -17.97 32.16 2.78
N LYS A 267 -17.64 32.75 3.93
CA LYS A 267 -17.42 34.19 4.05
C LYS A 267 -16.27 34.66 3.15
N ALA A 268 -15.11 33.99 3.21
CA ALA A 268 -13.95 34.35 2.40
C ALA A 268 -14.26 34.25 0.90
N THR A 269 -14.92 33.17 0.45
CA THR A 269 -15.30 33.00 -0.96
C THR A 269 -16.27 34.09 -1.43
N GLN A 270 -17.27 34.47 -0.62
CA GLN A 270 -18.18 35.55 -0.95
C GLN A 270 -17.47 36.89 -1.10
N GLU A 271 -16.53 37.20 -0.19
CA GLU A 271 -15.73 38.44 -0.25
C GLU A 271 -14.82 38.48 -1.48
N LEU A 272 -14.16 37.35 -1.81
CA LEU A 272 -13.30 37.21 -2.99
C LEU A 272 -14.07 37.38 -4.32
N VAL A 273 -15.32 36.94 -4.38
CA VAL A 273 -16.18 37.15 -5.54
C VAL A 273 -16.68 38.61 -5.59
N ALA A 274 -17.11 39.14 -4.44
CA ALA A 274 -17.65 40.50 -4.37
C ALA A 274 -16.60 41.58 -4.72
N ASN A 275 -15.33 41.34 -4.39
CA ASN A 275 -14.24 42.26 -4.71
C ASN A 275 -13.55 41.98 -6.06
N GLY A 276 -13.97 40.93 -6.79
CA GLY A 276 -13.44 40.58 -8.11
C GLY A 276 -12.10 39.84 -8.11
N THR A 277 -11.56 39.44 -6.95
CA THR A 277 -10.31 38.65 -6.86
C THR A 277 -10.48 37.25 -7.43
N VAL A 278 -11.68 36.67 -7.30
CA VAL A 278 -12.05 35.40 -7.94
C VAL A 278 -13.31 35.63 -8.76
N SER A 279 -13.30 35.24 -10.03
CA SER A 279 -14.48 35.40 -10.88
C SER A 279 -15.55 34.36 -10.49
N LEU A 280 -16.83 34.77 -10.50
CA LEU A 280 -17.94 33.82 -10.28
C LEU A 280 -17.96 32.72 -11.36
N GLU A 281 -17.49 33.02 -12.58
CA GLU A 281 -17.45 32.05 -13.67
C GLU A 281 -16.39 30.96 -13.42
N THR A 282 -15.26 31.30 -12.80
CA THR A 282 -14.24 30.33 -12.35
C THR A 282 -14.88 29.30 -11.42
N LEU A 283 -15.59 29.76 -10.39
CA LEU A 283 -16.25 28.87 -9.43
C LEU A 283 -17.37 28.03 -10.10
N ARG A 284 -18.13 28.61 -11.03
CA ARG A 284 -19.15 27.86 -11.80
C ARG A 284 -18.53 26.76 -12.66
N SER A 285 -17.39 27.04 -13.29
CA SER A 285 -16.64 26.05 -14.07
C SER A 285 -16.18 24.89 -13.19
N HIS A 286 -15.63 25.18 -12.01
CA HIS A 286 -15.18 24.16 -11.05
C HIS A 286 -16.34 23.27 -10.57
N VAL A 287 -17.45 23.90 -10.16
CA VAL A 287 -18.65 23.16 -9.72
C VAL A 287 -19.21 22.31 -10.86
N ARG A 288 -19.20 22.79 -12.11
CA ARG A 288 -19.68 22.01 -13.26
C ARG A 288 -18.87 20.72 -13.46
N ARG A 289 -17.55 20.74 -13.26
CA ARG A 289 -16.70 19.55 -13.37
C ARG A 289 -17.02 18.52 -12.27
N ILE A 290 -17.16 18.97 -11.03
CA ILE A 290 -17.54 18.10 -9.89
C ILE A 290 -18.92 17.47 -10.15
N LEU A 291 -19.90 18.26 -10.58
CA LEU A 291 -21.24 17.77 -10.89
C LEU A 291 -21.24 16.85 -12.12
N GLY A 292 -20.35 17.09 -13.09
CA GLY A 292 -20.16 16.23 -14.26
C GLY A 292 -19.71 14.83 -13.87
N VAL A 293 -18.77 14.69 -12.93
CA VAL A 293 -18.36 13.37 -12.44
C VAL A 293 -19.50 12.67 -11.69
N LYS A 294 -20.26 13.39 -10.86
CA LYS A 294 -21.46 12.82 -10.21
C LYS A 294 -22.51 12.35 -11.22
N TRP A 295 -22.63 13.06 -12.33
CA TRP A 295 -23.52 12.73 -13.44
C TRP A 295 -23.06 11.48 -14.17
N ASP A 296 -21.76 11.41 -14.51
CA ASP A 296 -21.18 10.24 -15.17
C ASP A 296 -21.43 8.97 -14.35
N LEU A 297 -21.24 9.03 -13.03
CA LEU A 297 -21.47 7.91 -12.09
C LEU A 297 -22.95 7.51 -11.91
N GLY A 298 -23.89 8.17 -12.60
CA GLY A 298 -25.31 7.85 -12.48
C GLY A 298 -25.95 8.22 -11.14
N LEU A 299 -25.26 8.95 -10.26
CA LEU A 299 -25.77 9.25 -8.90
C LEU A 299 -27.07 10.05 -8.93
N PHE A 300 -27.32 10.84 -9.98
CA PHE A 300 -28.58 11.58 -10.13
C PHE A 300 -29.76 10.67 -10.53
N ASP A 301 -29.47 9.51 -11.11
CA ASP A 301 -30.48 8.52 -11.52
C ASP A 301 -30.76 7.53 -10.38
N ASP A 302 -29.70 6.93 -9.81
CA ASP A 302 -29.80 6.04 -8.65
C ASP A 302 -28.55 6.15 -7.76
N ALA A 303 -28.72 6.81 -6.62
CA ALA A 303 -27.66 7.01 -5.64
C ALA A 303 -27.60 5.92 -4.56
N LEU A 304 -28.49 4.92 -4.57
CA LEU A 304 -28.61 3.96 -3.48
C LEU A 304 -27.90 2.65 -3.81
N ILE A 305 -27.33 2.01 -2.79
CA ILE A 305 -26.81 0.65 -2.89
C ILE A 305 -28.01 -0.31 -2.87
N ALA A 306 -28.05 -1.24 -3.83
CA ALA A 306 -29.11 -2.22 -3.95
C ALA A 306 -29.22 -3.16 -2.73
N GLU A 307 -30.44 -3.63 -2.46
CA GLU A 307 -30.75 -4.43 -1.27
C GLU A 307 -30.19 -5.87 -1.30
N ASP A 308 -29.76 -6.37 -2.45
CA ASP A 308 -29.16 -7.69 -2.62
C ASP A 308 -27.62 -7.69 -2.51
N VAL A 309 -27.00 -6.51 -2.41
CA VAL A 309 -25.55 -6.39 -2.17
C VAL A 309 -25.20 -6.85 -0.75
N ASP A 310 -24.29 -7.83 -0.67
CA ASP A 310 -23.68 -8.33 0.56
C ASP A 310 -22.16 -8.03 0.56
N PRO A 311 -21.70 -7.04 1.35
CA PRO A 311 -20.30 -6.65 1.37
C PRO A 311 -19.37 -7.76 1.91
N LEU A 312 -19.84 -8.61 2.82
CA LEU A 312 -18.99 -9.69 3.37
C LEU A 312 -18.80 -10.82 2.36
N ALA A 313 -19.84 -11.12 1.57
CA ALA A 313 -19.74 -12.09 0.49
C ALA A 313 -18.77 -11.62 -0.62
N ILE A 314 -18.78 -10.31 -0.93
CA ILE A 314 -17.82 -9.70 -1.88
C ILE A 314 -16.39 -9.87 -1.37
N VAL A 315 -16.11 -9.46 -0.12
CA VAL A 315 -14.77 -9.61 0.49
C VAL A 315 -14.31 -11.07 0.50
N ALA A 316 -15.19 -12.00 0.90
CA ALA A 316 -14.86 -13.42 0.92
C ALA A 316 -14.51 -13.97 -0.48
N SER A 317 -15.11 -13.42 -1.54
CA SER A 317 -14.84 -13.84 -2.92
C SER A 317 -13.44 -13.44 -3.42
N HIS A 318 -12.80 -12.46 -2.77
CA HIS A 318 -11.49 -11.94 -3.18
C HIS A 318 -10.30 -12.69 -2.59
N ARG A 319 -10.54 -13.69 -1.71
CA ARG A 319 -9.49 -14.48 -1.07
C ARG A 319 -8.47 -15.05 -2.07
N ASP A 320 -8.96 -15.65 -3.15
CA ASP A 320 -8.10 -16.38 -4.09
C ASP A 320 -7.26 -15.40 -4.94
N VAL A 321 -7.82 -14.24 -5.30
CA VAL A 321 -7.07 -13.19 -6.03
C VAL A 321 -6.05 -12.51 -5.11
N ALA A 322 -6.32 -12.31 -3.82
CA ALA A 322 -5.34 -11.80 -2.87
C ALA A 322 -4.14 -12.75 -2.72
N LEU A 323 -4.38 -14.06 -2.62
CA LEU A 323 -3.32 -15.06 -2.56
C LEU A 323 -2.53 -15.13 -3.87
N GLU A 324 -3.20 -15.16 -5.01
CA GLU A 324 -2.55 -15.18 -6.33
C GLU A 324 -1.68 -13.94 -6.55
N ALA A 325 -2.19 -12.74 -6.20
CA ALA A 325 -1.45 -11.49 -6.30
C ALA A 325 -0.18 -11.53 -5.43
N ALA A 326 -0.28 -12.00 -4.18
CA ALA A 326 0.87 -12.14 -3.29
C ALA A 326 1.90 -13.13 -3.85
N GLN A 327 1.46 -14.32 -4.30
CA GLN A 327 2.33 -15.33 -4.90
C GLN A 327 3.05 -14.82 -6.17
N LYS A 328 2.34 -14.09 -7.03
CA LYS A 328 2.88 -13.54 -8.28
C LYS A 328 3.88 -12.40 -8.05
N SER A 329 3.82 -11.74 -6.89
CA SER A 329 4.63 -10.59 -6.52
C SER A 329 5.97 -10.95 -5.85
N ILE A 330 6.11 -12.17 -5.31
CA ILE A 330 7.35 -12.59 -4.64
C ILE A 330 8.49 -12.72 -5.64
N ILE A 331 9.63 -12.09 -5.31
CA ILE A 331 10.85 -12.09 -6.10
C ILE A 331 11.88 -13.03 -5.45
N LEU A 332 12.36 -14.02 -6.20
CA LEU A 332 13.53 -14.81 -5.81
C LEU A 332 14.79 -14.07 -6.24
N LEU A 333 15.52 -13.48 -5.29
CA LEU A 333 16.72 -12.69 -5.55
C LEU A 333 17.98 -13.57 -5.61
N LYS A 334 18.02 -14.65 -4.82
CA LYS A 334 19.14 -15.57 -4.75
C LYS A 334 18.66 -16.98 -4.40
N ASN A 335 19.26 -18.01 -5.00
CA ASN A 335 19.01 -19.41 -4.65
C ASN A 335 20.24 -20.27 -4.96
N GLU A 336 21.16 -20.38 -4.00
CA GLU A 336 22.34 -21.23 -4.13
C GLU A 336 22.01 -22.69 -3.84
N LYS A 337 22.71 -23.60 -4.53
CA LYS A 337 22.64 -25.06 -4.29
C LYS A 337 21.20 -25.64 -4.27
N LYS A 338 20.24 -24.94 -4.90
CA LYS A 338 18.82 -25.28 -4.86
C LYS A 338 18.29 -25.40 -3.41
N THR A 339 18.68 -24.49 -2.52
CA THR A 339 18.17 -24.43 -1.14
C THR A 339 16.64 -24.28 -1.10
N LEU A 340 16.08 -23.50 -2.02
CA LEU A 340 14.64 -23.45 -2.27
C LEU A 340 14.25 -24.21 -3.55
N PRO A 341 13.07 -24.85 -3.59
CA PRO A 341 12.10 -24.97 -2.49
C PRO A 341 12.57 -25.89 -1.36
N LEU A 342 12.10 -25.62 -0.14
CA LEU A 342 12.38 -26.41 1.05
C LEU A 342 11.82 -27.82 0.89
N ASP A 343 12.70 -28.78 1.13
CA ASP A 343 12.39 -30.19 1.10
C ASP A 343 12.09 -30.71 2.51
N LEU A 344 10.84 -31.12 2.73
CA LEU A 344 10.37 -31.75 3.97
C LEU A 344 10.61 -33.27 3.99
N SER A 345 11.10 -33.86 2.90
CA SER A 345 11.51 -35.26 2.91
C SER A 345 12.63 -35.43 3.94
N SER A 346 12.61 -36.53 4.71
CA SER A 346 13.52 -36.86 5.81
C SER A 346 13.29 -36.24 7.20
N GLY A 347 12.17 -35.54 7.46
CA GLY A 347 11.87 -35.02 8.81
C GLY A 347 12.82 -33.90 9.24
N LYS A 348 13.23 -33.06 8.29
CA LYS A 348 14.11 -31.92 8.53
C LYS A 348 13.43 -30.91 9.44
N LYS A 349 14.20 -30.39 10.39
CA LYS A 349 13.77 -29.34 11.31
C LYS A 349 14.03 -27.98 10.71
N ILE A 350 13.04 -27.09 10.81
CA ILE A 350 13.08 -25.73 10.28
C ILE A 350 13.00 -24.76 11.46
N ALA A 351 13.97 -23.85 11.56
CA ALA A 351 13.87 -22.69 12.44
C ALA A 351 13.27 -21.53 11.65
N LEU A 352 12.07 -21.09 11.98
CA LEU A 352 11.47 -19.85 11.49
C LEU A 352 11.77 -18.74 12.51
N LEU A 353 12.61 -17.79 12.13
CA LEU A 353 13.13 -16.78 13.03
C LEU A 353 12.87 -15.36 12.52
N GLY A 354 13.00 -14.39 13.41
CA GLY A 354 12.84 -12.97 13.09
C GLY A 354 11.50 -12.39 13.53
N PRO A 355 11.41 -11.06 13.63
CA PRO A 355 10.23 -10.38 14.19
C PRO A 355 8.94 -10.62 13.40
N PHE A 356 9.04 -11.02 12.13
CA PHE A 356 7.89 -11.23 11.26
C PHE A 356 7.48 -12.71 11.12
N ALA A 357 8.10 -13.59 11.89
CA ALA A 357 7.84 -15.03 11.86
C ALA A 357 6.36 -15.39 12.11
N ASP A 358 5.73 -14.75 13.10
CA ASP A 358 4.34 -15.03 13.49
C ASP A 358 3.54 -13.74 13.75
N VAL A 359 3.63 -12.82 12.79
CA VAL A 359 2.97 -11.51 12.80
C VAL A 359 2.16 -11.31 11.52
N LEU A 360 1.05 -10.57 11.63
CA LEU A 360 0.36 -10.00 10.49
C LEU A 360 1.06 -8.69 10.12
N ASP A 361 1.66 -8.64 8.94
CA ASP A 361 2.48 -7.50 8.51
C ASP A 361 2.06 -7.06 7.10
N PHE A 362 1.11 -6.13 7.05
CA PHE A 362 0.49 -5.68 5.80
C PHE A 362 1.05 -4.35 5.31
N GLY A 363 1.91 -3.70 6.10
CA GLY A 363 2.39 -2.35 5.85
C GLY A 363 1.40 -1.28 6.31
N ASP A 364 1.75 -0.02 6.07
CA ASP A 364 0.88 1.12 6.38
C ASP A 364 -0.40 1.10 5.53
N TYR A 365 -1.42 1.87 5.91
CA TYR A 365 -2.75 1.87 5.27
C TYR A 365 -3.35 0.45 5.18
N SER A 366 -3.32 -0.28 6.31
CA SER A 366 -3.94 -1.60 6.47
C SER A 366 -4.64 -1.77 7.82
N GLY A 367 -5.15 -0.67 8.35
CA GLY A 367 -5.83 -0.59 9.63
C GLY A 367 -4.91 -0.29 10.79
N GLN A 368 -5.46 -0.40 11.99
CA GLN A 368 -4.75 -0.18 13.25
C GLN A 368 -3.36 -0.83 13.23
N LEU A 369 -2.34 0.02 13.12
CA LEU A 369 -0.94 -0.36 13.07
C LEU A 369 -0.60 -1.38 11.94
N GLY A 370 -1.28 -1.34 10.79
CA GLY A 370 -0.94 -2.18 9.63
C GLY A 370 -1.12 -3.69 9.81
N GLN A 371 -1.89 -4.12 10.81
CA GLN A 371 -1.94 -5.52 11.27
C GLN A 371 -3.34 -5.99 11.69
N VAL A 372 -4.39 -5.27 11.29
CA VAL A 372 -5.78 -5.62 11.64
C VAL A 372 -6.15 -6.97 11.03
N PRO A 373 -6.64 -7.95 11.80
CA PRO A 373 -7.04 -9.25 11.28
C PRO A 373 -8.10 -9.18 10.18
N ALA A 374 -7.66 -9.24 8.92
CA ALA A 374 -8.55 -9.43 7.77
C ALA A 374 -9.03 -10.89 7.69
N ILE A 375 -10.14 -11.11 6.99
CA ILE A 375 -10.69 -12.45 6.78
C ILE A 375 -9.63 -13.30 6.04
N HIS A 376 -9.31 -14.49 6.56
CA HIS A 376 -8.26 -15.37 6.02
C HIS A 376 -6.83 -14.78 6.03
N ALA A 377 -6.59 -13.74 6.84
CA ALA A 377 -5.24 -13.27 7.13
C ALA A 377 -4.37 -14.40 7.69
N THR A 378 -3.12 -14.50 7.21
CA THR A 378 -2.22 -15.61 7.58
C THR A 378 -0.83 -15.08 7.90
N THR A 379 -0.25 -15.47 9.05
CA THR A 379 1.17 -15.23 9.38
C THR A 379 2.09 -16.18 8.61
N ILE A 380 3.40 -15.93 8.54
CA ILE A 380 4.33 -16.87 7.89
C ILE A 380 4.28 -18.25 8.59
N ARG A 381 4.33 -18.27 9.94
CA ARG A 381 4.23 -19.50 10.73
C ARG A 381 2.96 -20.29 10.40
N GLN A 382 1.80 -19.63 10.40
CA GLN A 382 0.53 -20.28 10.11
C GLN A 382 0.53 -20.86 8.68
N GLY A 383 1.04 -20.11 7.69
CA GLY A 383 1.15 -20.58 6.31
C GLY A 383 2.09 -21.79 6.14
N MET A 384 3.19 -21.80 6.91
CA MET A 384 4.13 -22.93 6.92
C MET A 384 3.50 -24.17 7.57
N LEU A 385 2.80 -24.01 8.69
CA LEU A 385 2.05 -25.11 9.35
C LEU A 385 0.99 -25.70 8.41
N ASN A 386 0.27 -24.87 7.64
CA ASN A 386 -0.67 -25.32 6.63
C ASN A 386 0.03 -26.18 5.55
N ASN A 387 1.14 -25.71 4.99
CA ASN A 387 1.91 -26.46 3.99
C ASN A 387 2.50 -27.77 4.54
N MET A 388 2.99 -27.75 5.78
CA MET A 388 3.52 -28.94 6.43
C MET A 388 2.43 -29.99 6.65
N LYS A 389 1.25 -29.56 7.11
CA LYS A 389 0.06 -30.41 7.24
C LYS A 389 -0.35 -31.02 5.89
N ASP A 390 -0.42 -30.22 4.82
CA ASP A 390 -0.74 -30.68 3.46
C ASP A 390 0.24 -31.76 2.97
N LYS A 391 1.51 -31.66 3.39
CA LYS A 391 2.58 -32.62 3.05
C LYS A 391 2.75 -33.75 4.07
N GLY A 392 1.93 -33.82 5.11
CA GLY A 392 1.99 -34.84 6.16
C GLY A 392 3.22 -34.75 7.07
N ALA A 393 3.88 -33.58 7.15
CA ALA A 393 5.00 -33.32 8.05
C ALA A 393 4.50 -32.95 9.45
N SER A 394 5.32 -33.22 10.48
CA SER A 394 4.96 -32.91 11.87
C SER A 394 5.07 -31.40 12.12
N PRO A 395 4.06 -30.76 12.76
CA PRO A 395 4.20 -29.37 13.19
C PRO A 395 5.36 -29.17 14.19
N ASP A 396 5.79 -30.22 14.90
CA ASP A 396 6.94 -30.17 15.80
C ASP A 396 8.29 -29.96 15.08
N ASP A 397 8.35 -30.21 13.77
CA ASP A 397 9.56 -29.98 12.97
C ASP A 397 9.74 -28.49 12.63
N LEU A 398 8.73 -27.65 12.89
CA LEU A 398 8.84 -26.20 12.84
C LEU A 398 9.08 -25.66 14.24
N LYS A 399 10.09 -24.81 14.39
CA LYS A 399 10.36 -24.07 15.63
C LYS A 399 10.43 -22.58 15.34
N CYS A 400 9.72 -21.79 16.13
CA CYS A 400 9.62 -20.35 15.98
C CYS A 400 10.31 -19.60 17.12
N SER A 401 11.00 -18.49 16.81
CA SER A 401 11.47 -17.50 17.80
C SER A 401 11.75 -16.15 17.12
N TRP A 402 11.31 -15.04 17.71
CA TRP A 402 11.48 -13.73 17.06
C TRP A 402 12.94 -13.25 17.06
N GLY A 403 13.67 -13.43 18.15
CA GLY A 403 15.09 -13.06 18.25
C GLY A 403 15.40 -11.56 18.33
N SER A 404 14.59 -10.71 17.71
CA SER A 404 14.73 -9.25 17.72
C SER A 404 13.38 -8.56 17.58
N ASN A 405 13.29 -7.28 17.96
CA ASN A 405 12.17 -6.42 17.57
C ASN A 405 12.23 -6.13 16.05
N SER A 406 11.10 -5.71 15.49
CA SER A 406 10.98 -5.23 14.11
C SER A 406 11.63 -3.86 13.91
N TRP A 407 11.65 -3.02 14.95
CA TRP A 407 12.17 -1.67 14.88
C TRP A 407 12.95 -1.29 16.15
N GLU A 408 13.38 -0.04 16.22
CA GLU A 408 14.22 0.52 17.28
C GLU A 408 13.50 0.65 18.65
N TYR A 409 12.24 0.21 18.73
CA TYR A 409 11.46 0.14 19.97
C TYR A 409 10.63 -1.14 20.05
N ILE A 410 10.17 -1.47 21.26
CA ILE A 410 9.26 -2.60 21.52
C ILE A 410 7.88 -2.19 21.02
N ASN A 411 7.40 -2.80 19.93
CA ASN A 411 6.11 -2.47 19.33
C ASN A 411 4.96 -3.34 19.88
N GLN A 412 3.71 -2.93 19.62
CA GLN A 412 2.48 -3.62 20.00
C GLN A 412 1.99 -4.49 18.83
N TYR A 413 2.14 -5.82 18.91
CA TYR A 413 1.69 -6.74 17.85
C TYR A 413 0.39 -7.44 18.19
N VAL A 414 -0.60 -7.39 17.29
CA VAL A 414 -1.86 -8.13 17.43
C VAL A 414 -1.58 -9.59 17.71
N VAL A 415 -2.26 -10.15 18.70
CA VAL A 415 -2.28 -11.60 18.91
C VAL A 415 -2.96 -12.25 17.70
N ALA A 416 -2.20 -13.05 16.94
CA ALA A 416 -2.73 -13.62 15.70
C ALA A 416 -3.98 -14.47 15.97
N PRO A 417 -5.07 -14.32 15.19
CA PRO A 417 -6.37 -14.89 15.52
C PRO A 417 -6.38 -16.40 15.76
N TYR A 418 -5.50 -17.15 15.11
CA TYR A 418 -5.44 -18.60 15.20
C TYR A 418 -4.95 -19.10 16.57
N HIS A 419 -4.37 -18.23 17.41
CA HIS A 419 -4.04 -18.51 18.80
C HIS A 419 -5.20 -18.22 19.77
N LEU A 420 -6.31 -17.67 19.27
CA LEU A 420 -7.49 -17.35 20.07
C LEU A 420 -8.62 -18.32 19.77
N SER A 421 -9.32 -18.77 20.80
CA SER A 421 -10.54 -19.55 20.62
C SER A 421 -11.60 -19.23 21.67
N ALA A 422 -12.87 -19.47 21.35
CA ALA A 422 -13.95 -19.43 22.32
C ALA A 422 -15.04 -20.42 21.93
N ASN A 423 -15.63 -21.09 22.93
CA ASN A 423 -16.73 -22.05 22.74
C ASN A 423 -16.43 -23.12 21.66
N GLY A 424 -15.18 -23.59 21.59
CA GLY A 424 -14.72 -24.58 20.61
C GLY A 424 -14.50 -24.06 19.18
N SER A 425 -14.60 -22.75 18.95
CA SER A 425 -14.31 -22.10 17.66
C SER A 425 -13.00 -21.32 17.74
N SER A 426 -12.10 -21.52 16.79
CA SER A 426 -10.82 -20.78 16.65
C SER A 426 -11.00 -19.47 15.88
N GLY A 427 -10.07 -18.53 16.04
CA GLY A 427 -10.03 -17.28 15.26
C GLY A 427 -10.47 -16.03 16.04
N GLY A 428 -10.65 -16.12 17.36
CA GLY A 428 -11.06 -14.99 18.19
C GLY A 428 -11.58 -15.39 19.56
N LEU A 429 -12.04 -14.40 20.32
CA LEU A 429 -12.67 -14.54 21.63
C LEU A 429 -14.18 -14.27 21.52
N ALA A 430 -14.97 -14.71 22.51
CA ALA A 430 -16.38 -14.38 22.59
C ALA A 430 -16.56 -12.92 23.05
N ALA A 431 -16.82 -12.04 22.10
CA ALA A 431 -17.06 -10.61 22.29
C ALA A 431 -18.53 -10.35 22.60
N THR A 432 -18.85 -9.88 23.80
CA THR A 432 -20.19 -9.47 24.22
C THR A 432 -20.25 -7.95 24.37
N TYR A 433 -21.20 -7.32 23.67
CA TYR A 433 -21.36 -5.88 23.62
C TYR A 433 -22.59 -5.39 24.38
N TYR A 434 -22.46 -4.23 25.01
CA TYR A 434 -23.46 -3.61 25.88
C TYR A 434 -23.66 -2.15 25.51
N SER A 435 -24.92 -1.69 25.44
CA SER A 435 -25.26 -0.31 25.06
C SER A 435 -24.88 0.74 26.10
N ASN A 436 -24.59 0.32 27.33
CA ASN A 436 -24.20 1.19 28.43
C ASN A 436 -22.75 0.92 28.82
N THR A 437 -22.09 1.90 29.44
CA THR A 437 -20.70 1.77 29.89
C THR A 437 -20.54 0.88 31.12
N ASP A 438 -21.61 0.46 31.79
CA ASP A 438 -21.60 -0.34 33.03
C ASP A 438 -21.86 -1.84 32.81
N PHE A 439 -21.62 -2.34 31.58
CA PHE A 439 -21.86 -3.73 31.18
C PHE A 439 -23.34 -4.15 31.28
N THR A 440 -24.26 -3.18 31.14
CA THR A 440 -25.71 -3.43 31.07
C THR A 440 -26.28 -3.10 29.68
N GLY A 441 -27.44 -3.66 29.36
CA GLY A 441 -28.07 -3.46 28.05
C GLY A 441 -27.39 -4.26 26.93
N HIS A 442 -27.29 -5.58 27.12
CA HIS A 442 -26.75 -6.53 26.13
C HIS A 442 -27.33 -6.27 24.72
N GLN A 443 -26.45 -6.25 23.71
CA GLN A 443 -26.82 -6.08 22.32
C GLN A 443 -26.51 -7.34 21.49
N VAL A 444 -25.25 -7.77 21.49
CA VAL A 444 -24.78 -8.85 20.62
C VAL A 444 -23.59 -9.57 21.25
N THR A 445 -23.50 -10.88 20.99
CA THR A 445 -22.31 -11.69 21.26
C THR A 445 -21.82 -12.32 19.96
N ARG A 446 -20.52 -12.23 19.66
CA ARG A 446 -19.90 -12.80 18.45
C ARG A 446 -18.46 -13.23 18.69
N LEU A 447 -17.91 -14.09 17.83
CA LEU A 447 -16.49 -14.41 17.82
C LEU A 447 -15.71 -13.26 17.16
N GLU A 448 -14.67 -12.74 17.81
CA GLU A 448 -13.92 -11.59 17.31
C GLU A 448 -12.53 -11.51 17.96
N THR A 449 -11.54 -11.07 17.18
CA THR A 449 -10.20 -10.74 17.71
C THR A 449 -10.22 -9.30 18.21
N PRO A 450 -9.78 -9.00 19.46
CA PRO A 450 -9.74 -7.64 19.99
C PRO A 450 -8.63 -6.80 19.33
N ALA A 451 -8.86 -6.36 18.10
CA ALA A 451 -7.99 -5.44 17.33
C ALA A 451 -8.92 -4.56 16.48
N LEU A 452 -9.54 -3.59 17.13
CA LEU A 452 -10.71 -2.88 16.60
C LEU A 452 -10.52 -1.38 16.75
N ASP A 453 -10.80 -0.71 15.64
CA ASP A 453 -11.19 0.69 15.61
C ASP A 453 -12.67 0.72 15.26
N TRP A 454 -13.52 1.15 16.19
CA TRP A 454 -14.95 1.20 15.92
C TRP A 454 -15.32 2.38 15.03
N GLY A 455 -14.47 3.39 14.90
CA GLY A 455 -14.76 4.50 14.02
C GLY A 455 -16.13 5.10 14.32
N LEU A 456 -16.86 5.37 13.23
CA LEU A 456 -18.27 5.75 13.24
C LEU A 456 -19.21 4.51 13.15
N TYR A 457 -18.66 3.29 13.28
CA TYR A 457 -19.28 2.01 12.89
C TYR A 457 -19.24 0.94 13.99
N PRO A 458 -19.82 1.21 15.16
CA PRO A 458 -19.99 0.18 16.17
C PRO A 458 -21.02 -0.88 15.71
N PRO A 459 -21.04 -2.08 16.34
CA PRO A 459 -22.12 -3.04 16.13
C PRO A 459 -23.53 -2.41 16.20
N PRO A 460 -24.50 -2.87 15.40
CA PRO A 460 -25.85 -2.31 15.41
C PRO A 460 -26.46 -2.23 16.81
N GLY A 461 -26.96 -1.04 17.19
CA GLY A 461 -27.53 -0.78 18.51
C GLY A 461 -26.60 -0.09 19.51
N LEU A 462 -25.32 0.09 19.15
CA LEU A 462 -24.33 0.83 19.94
C LEU A 462 -24.03 2.21 19.33
N GLY A 463 -23.59 3.14 20.16
CA GLY A 463 -22.95 4.38 19.70
C GLY A 463 -21.45 4.17 19.42
N SER A 464 -20.81 5.07 18.67
CA SER A 464 -19.35 5.05 18.41
C SER A 464 -18.52 5.18 19.69
N ASN A 465 -19.14 5.65 20.78
CA ASN A 465 -18.64 5.76 22.14
C ASN A 465 -19.81 5.54 23.12
N ASN A 466 -19.55 5.61 24.43
CA ASN A 466 -20.53 5.39 25.51
C ASN A 466 -21.10 3.96 25.56
N PHE A 467 -20.26 2.97 25.27
CA PHE A 467 -20.61 1.55 25.33
C PHE A 467 -19.59 0.79 26.17
N SER A 468 -19.86 -0.48 26.45
CA SER A 468 -18.88 -1.41 27.02
C SER A 468 -18.90 -2.75 26.30
N ALA A 469 -17.79 -3.48 26.41
CA ALA A 469 -17.63 -4.78 25.79
C ALA A 469 -16.75 -5.71 26.64
N VAL A 470 -17.00 -7.00 26.52
CA VAL A 470 -16.23 -8.07 27.17
C VAL A 470 -15.79 -9.08 26.13
N TRP A 471 -14.50 -9.42 26.08
CA TRP A 471 -14.00 -10.55 25.31
C TRP A 471 -13.56 -11.65 26.26
N GLU A 472 -13.96 -12.90 25.99
CA GLU A 472 -13.63 -14.04 26.85
C GLU A 472 -13.37 -15.32 26.03
N GLY A 473 -12.36 -16.10 26.41
CA GLY A 473 -11.98 -17.32 25.71
C GLY A 473 -10.58 -17.81 26.07
N GLU A 474 -9.95 -18.56 25.18
CA GLU A 474 -8.64 -19.17 25.39
C GLU A 474 -7.59 -18.52 24.48
N LEU A 475 -6.40 -18.32 25.04
CA LEU A 475 -5.16 -17.96 24.34
C LEU A 475 -4.19 -19.13 24.39
N GLU A 476 -3.91 -19.71 23.23
CA GLU A 476 -2.84 -20.69 23.07
C GLU A 476 -1.48 -19.98 23.01
N SER A 477 -0.51 -20.47 23.77
CA SER A 477 0.83 -19.91 23.79
C SER A 477 1.54 -20.13 22.44
N PRO A 478 2.16 -19.10 21.84
CA PRO A 478 2.87 -19.23 20.56
C PRO A 478 4.24 -19.89 20.73
N ALA A 479 4.68 -20.12 21.97
CA ALA A 479 6.01 -20.57 22.32
C ALA A 479 6.27 -22.02 21.87
N ASP A 480 7.25 -22.20 20.99
CA ASP A 480 7.84 -23.51 20.70
C ASP A 480 8.91 -23.92 21.73
N VAL A 481 9.41 -22.93 22.48
CA VAL A 481 10.29 -23.00 23.64
C VAL A 481 9.86 -21.91 24.61
N ASP A 482 9.89 -22.19 25.92
CA ASP A 482 9.51 -21.21 26.94
C ASP A 482 10.25 -19.89 26.74
N LEU A 483 9.51 -18.78 26.81
CA LEU A 483 10.07 -17.45 26.54
C LEU A 483 9.43 -16.36 27.39
N GLU A 484 10.22 -15.36 27.71
CA GLU A 484 9.76 -14.13 28.35
C GLU A 484 9.42 -13.08 27.29
N GLY A 485 8.25 -12.47 27.44
CA GLY A 485 7.79 -11.41 26.55
C GLY A 485 6.87 -10.44 27.29
N LEU A 486 6.04 -9.76 26.51
CA LEU A 486 5.04 -8.82 27.00
C LEU A 486 3.67 -9.21 26.46
N ILE A 487 2.64 -9.04 27.28
CA ILE A 487 1.24 -9.06 26.86
C ILE A 487 0.57 -7.79 27.38
N GLY A 488 -0.42 -7.29 26.66
CA GLY A 488 -1.17 -6.14 27.10
C GLY A 488 -2.42 -5.90 26.28
N VAL A 489 -3.18 -4.90 26.71
CA VAL A 489 -4.25 -4.35 25.90
C VAL A 489 -4.05 -2.85 25.81
N ALA A 490 -3.91 -2.37 24.59
CA ALA A 490 -3.85 -0.96 24.29
C ALA A 490 -5.24 -0.43 23.95
N ILE A 491 -5.52 0.81 24.35
CA ILE A 491 -6.80 1.47 24.15
C ILE A 491 -6.63 2.89 23.61
N GLY A 492 -7.65 3.38 22.92
CA GLY A 492 -7.75 4.78 22.54
C GLY A 492 -8.02 5.70 23.74
N HIS A 493 -8.12 7.00 23.46
CA HIS A 493 -8.42 8.05 24.44
C HIS A 493 -9.80 7.83 25.08
N ASN A 494 -10.02 8.35 26.29
CA ASN A 494 -11.32 8.27 27.00
C ASN A 494 -11.89 6.85 27.16
N SER A 495 -11.02 5.86 27.34
CA SER A 495 -11.41 4.45 27.48
C SER A 495 -10.80 3.83 28.74
N THR A 496 -11.36 2.72 29.22
CA THR A 496 -10.79 1.88 30.28
C THR A 496 -10.54 0.48 29.75
N MET A 497 -9.63 -0.23 30.43
CA MET A 497 -9.42 -1.63 30.15
C MET A 497 -9.03 -2.42 31.40
N ARG A 498 -9.46 -3.68 31.49
CA ARG A 498 -8.95 -4.68 32.44
C ARG A 498 -8.66 -6.00 31.73
N LEU A 499 -7.44 -6.52 31.89
CA LEU A 499 -7.01 -7.82 31.35
C LEU A 499 -6.89 -8.83 32.48
N PHE A 500 -7.64 -9.91 32.38
CA PHE A 500 -7.56 -11.06 33.26
C PHE A 500 -6.97 -12.25 32.51
N VAL A 501 -6.08 -12.99 33.17
CA VAL A 501 -5.50 -14.24 32.70
C VAL A 501 -5.66 -15.28 33.79
N ASP A 502 -6.27 -16.42 33.46
CA ASP A 502 -6.61 -17.50 34.39
C ASP A 502 -7.39 -17.03 35.62
N GLY A 503 -8.21 -15.99 35.44
CA GLY A 503 -9.04 -15.37 36.48
C GLY A 503 -8.32 -14.29 37.32
N GLU A 504 -7.01 -14.10 37.15
CA GLU A 504 -6.25 -13.06 37.83
C GLU A 504 -6.18 -11.77 37.00
N LEU A 505 -6.43 -10.62 37.63
CA LEU A 505 -6.26 -9.32 36.98
C LEU A 505 -4.76 -8.98 36.86
N ILE A 506 -4.21 -9.06 35.66
CA ILE A 506 -2.78 -8.81 35.43
C ILE A 506 -2.47 -7.40 34.94
N SER A 507 -3.37 -6.77 34.18
CA SER A 507 -3.20 -5.40 33.69
C SER A 507 -4.51 -4.64 33.76
N SER A 508 -4.45 -3.34 34.07
CA SER A 508 -5.62 -2.47 34.00
C SER A 508 -5.25 -1.02 33.74
N ARG A 509 -6.13 -0.33 33.03
CA ARG A 509 -6.09 1.11 32.82
C ARG A 509 -7.42 1.71 33.26
N GLY A 510 -7.36 2.53 34.31
CA GLY A 510 -8.48 3.34 34.76
C GLY A 510 -8.79 4.47 33.78
N PHE A 511 -9.92 5.14 33.99
CA PHE A 511 -10.39 6.19 33.10
C PHE A 511 -9.43 7.37 33.11
N GLY A 512 -9.05 7.84 31.92
CA GLY A 512 -8.18 9.00 31.72
C GLY A 512 -8.33 9.57 30.31
N PRO A 513 -7.84 10.80 30.08
CA PRO A 513 -7.92 11.44 28.78
C PRO A 513 -7.02 10.73 27.76
N ASP A 514 -5.88 10.17 28.18
CA ASP A 514 -4.85 9.61 27.30
C ASP A 514 -5.07 8.13 26.99
N GLY A 515 -4.86 7.75 25.73
CA GLY A 515 -4.79 6.35 25.29
C GLY A 515 -3.46 5.67 25.62
N THR A 516 -3.36 4.38 25.31
CA THR A 516 -2.14 3.56 25.43
C THR A 516 -1.71 2.91 24.12
N LEU A 517 -2.43 3.17 23.03
CA LEU A 517 -1.99 2.82 21.68
C LEU A 517 -0.78 3.67 21.29
N LEU A 518 0.22 3.01 20.73
CA LEU A 518 1.32 3.71 20.07
C LEU A 518 0.81 4.36 18.77
N GLY A 519 1.50 5.42 18.34
CA GLY A 519 1.26 6.05 17.05
C GLY A 519 1.55 5.10 15.89
N ASN A 520 1.02 5.41 14.71
CA ASN A 520 1.26 4.63 13.49
C ASN A 520 2.76 4.55 13.19
N ILE A 521 3.42 5.71 13.17
CA ILE A 521 4.88 5.83 13.20
C ILE A 521 5.27 6.76 14.34
N GLU A 522 6.10 6.25 15.25
CA GLU A 522 6.64 7.04 16.35
C GLU A 522 7.81 7.92 15.86
N GLY A 523 7.78 9.21 16.22
CA GLY A 523 8.80 10.17 15.82
C GLY A 523 10.18 9.89 16.45
N PHE A 524 11.24 10.43 15.85
CA PHE A 524 12.62 10.21 16.29
C PHE A 524 12.84 10.47 17.79
N GLY A 525 12.27 11.56 18.33
CA GLY A 525 12.38 11.87 19.76
C GLY A 525 11.68 10.85 20.67
N PHE A 526 10.63 10.17 20.20
CA PHE A 526 10.05 9.05 20.94
C PHE A 526 11.02 7.86 20.96
N ILE A 527 11.58 7.51 19.80
CA ILE A 527 12.52 6.39 19.64
C ILE A 527 13.73 6.56 20.56
N GLU A 528 14.34 7.75 20.58
CA GLU A 528 15.50 8.04 21.45
C GLU A 528 15.19 7.83 22.93
N ASN A 529 13.97 8.15 23.35
CA ASN A 529 13.58 8.11 24.76
C ASN A 529 12.97 6.78 25.20
N ASN A 530 12.46 5.95 24.26
CA ASN A 530 11.64 4.78 24.58
C ASN A 530 12.09 3.46 23.93
N SER A 531 13.24 3.44 23.25
CA SER A 531 13.75 2.27 22.51
C SER A 531 13.73 0.93 23.27
N THR A 532 13.96 0.95 24.59
CA THR A 532 13.91 -0.26 25.44
C THR A 532 12.76 -0.28 26.43
N SER A 533 11.89 0.73 26.39
CA SER A 533 10.77 0.87 27.31
C SER A 533 9.64 -0.07 26.90
N ALA A 534 9.07 -0.78 27.87
CA ALA A 534 7.86 -1.55 27.63
C ALA A 534 6.70 -0.60 27.29
N PRO A 535 5.89 -0.89 26.24
CA PRO A 535 4.78 -0.02 25.86
C PRO A 535 3.76 0.17 27.00
N PRO A 536 3.04 1.30 27.04
CA PRO A 536 2.00 1.54 28.03
C PRO A 536 0.95 0.41 28.05
N GLY A 537 0.51 0.02 29.26
CA GLY A 537 -0.50 -1.03 29.43
C GLY A 537 0.01 -2.47 29.29
N SER A 538 1.31 -2.66 29.08
CA SER A 538 1.96 -3.97 29.03
C SER A 538 2.30 -4.52 30.41
N VAL A 539 2.39 -5.85 30.49
CA VAL A 539 2.98 -6.57 31.63
C VAL A 539 3.92 -7.67 31.13
N PRO A 540 5.01 -7.96 31.85
CA PRO A 540 5.82 -9.14 31.60
C PRO A 540 4.97 -10.41 31.62
N PHE A 541 5.22 -11.31 30.66
CA PHE A 541 4.48 -12.55 30.55
C PHE A 541 5.40 -13.69 30.07
N THR A 542 5.35 -14.80 30.79
CA THR A 542 6.09 -16.01 30.43
C THR A 542 5.21 -16.91 29.54
N PHE A 543 5.52 -16.96 28.26
CA PHE A 543 4.85 -17.84 27.31
C PHE A 543 5.47 -19.23 27.38
N LYS A 544 4.75 -20.19 27.98
CA LYS A 544 5.21 -21.58 28.12
C LYS A 544 4.77 -22.43 26.94
N ARG A 545 5.63 -23.36 26.51
CA ARG A 545 5.31 -24.26 25.39
C ARG A 545 4.06 -25.09 25.71
N GLY A 546 3.09 -25.06 24.80
CA GLY A 546 1.86 -25.85 24.88
C GLY A 546 0.90 -25.43 26.00
N ALA A 547 1.14 -24.28 26.65
CA ALA A 547 0.19 -23.72 27.60
C ALA A 547 -1.01 -23.09 26.86
N SER A 548 -2.17 -23.16 27.49
CA SER A 548 -3.38 -22.43 27.12
C SER A 548 -3.84 -21.65 28.35
N HIS A 549 -4.24 -20.40 28.15
CA HIS A 549 -4.67 -19.51 29.22
C HIS A 549 -6.07 -18.99 28.96
N HIS A 550 -6.88 -18.93 30.00
CA HIS A 550 -8.20 -18.31 29.91
C HIS A 550 -8.05 -16.79 29.97
N ILE A 551 -8.44 -16.08 28.91
CA ILE A 551 -8.36 -14.62 28.80
C ILE A 551 -9.73 -14.01 28.95
N ARG A 552 -9.82 -12.96 29.77
CA ARG A 552 -10.99 -12.07 29.81
C ARG A 552 -10.54 -10.60 29.73
N ILE A 553 -11.17 -9.83 28.86
CA ILE A 553 -10.93 -8.40 28.69
C ILE A 553 -12.23 -7.66 28.97
N GLU A 554 -12.18 -6.62 29.80
CA GLU A 554 -13.28 -5.70 30.03
C GLU A 554 -12.90 -4.32 29.48
N PHE A 555 -13.75 -3.74 28.64
CA PHE A 555 -13.54 -2.46 27.96
C PHE A 555 -14.75 -1.54 28.13
N GLN A 556 -14.49 -0.25 28.33
CA GLN A 556 -15.52 0.78 28.37
C GLN A 556 -14.98 2.02 27.64
N ALA A 557 -15.83 2.68 26.84
CA ALA A 557 -15.48 3.91 26.13
C ALA A 557 -16.49 5.02 26.40
N TRP A 558 -16.02 6.26 26.55
CA TRP A 558 -16.85 7.43 26.82
C TRP A 558 -16.66 8.55 25.80
N ASN A 559 -17.71 9.33 25.56
CA ASN A 559 -17.64 10.57 24.81
C ASN A 559 -17.66 11.79 25.74
N ASN A 560 -16.52 12.46 25.88
CA ASN A 560 -16.37 13.64 26.75
C ASN A 560 -16.26 14.97 25.99
N PHE A 561 -16.23 14.96 24.65
CA PHE A 561 -16.03 16.16 23.86
C PHE A 561 -17.35 16.77 23.40
N LYS A 562 -17.47 18.10 23.50
CA LYS A 562 -18.47 18.87 22.77
C LYS A 562 -18.05 18.87 21.30
N LYS A 563 -18.80 18.19 20.43
CA LYS A 563 -18.43 18.01 19.02
C LYS A 563 -18.21 19.37 18.35
N THR A 564 -16.95 19.67 18.07
CA THR A 564 -16.53 20.74 17.17
C THR A 564 -16.07 20.07 15.90
N ALA A 565 -16.47 20.61 14.74
CA ALA A 565 -16.08 20.05 13.46
C ALA A 565 -14.54 19.91 13.40
N ASN A 566 -14.06 18.73 12.97
CA ASN A 566 -12.64 18.41 12.72
C ASN A 566 -11.75 18.06 13.94
N VAL A 567 -12.29 17.60 15.08
CA VAL A 567 -11.45 17.12 16.21
C VAL A 567 -11.91 15.76 16.75
N ASN A 568 -11.08 14.73 16.58
CA ASN A 568 -10.96 13.45 17.31
C ASN A 568 -12.18 13.03 18.19
N SER A 569 -13.36 12.91 17.59
CA SER A 569 -14.57 12.45 18.26
C SER A 569 -14.71 10.92 18.30
N VAL A 570 -13.70 10.21 17.80
CA VAL A 570 -13.73 8.80 17.48
C VAL A 570 -12.54 8.10 18.15
N ASN A 571 -12.69 7.79 19.45
CA ASN A 571 -11.58 7.34 20.29
C ASN A 571 -11.78 5.93 20.86
N SER A 572 -12.87 5.25 20.49
CA SER A 572 -13.08 3.85 20.83
C SER A 572 -12.16 2.99 19.96
N GLN A 573 -11.02 2.61 20.52
CA GLN A 573 -10.06 1.68 19.91
C GLN A 573 -9.58 0.70 20.98
N ILE A 574 -9.37 -0.56 20.60
CA ILE A 574 -8.78 -1.59 21.46
C ILE A 574 -7.81 -2.45 20.66
N LEU A 575 -6.77 -2.93 21.32
CA LEU A 575 -5.80 -3.85 20.75
C LEU A 575 -5.32 -4.81 21.85
N LEU A 576 -5.67 -6.10 21.78
CA LEU A 576 -5.00 -7.18 22.49
C LEU A 576 -3.72 -7.50 21.73
N TRP A 577 -2.58 -7.33 22.39
CA TRP A 577 -1.28 -7.46 21.76
C TRP A 577 -0.29 -8.22 22.63
N TRP A 578 0.74 -8.72 21.96
CA TRP A 578 1.93 -9.29 22.57
C TRP A 578 3.20 -8.74 21.94
N ASN A 579 4.34 -8.99 22.59
CA ASN A 579 5.64 -8.90 21.95
C ASN A 579 6.50 -10.04 22.52
N LEU A 580 6.99 -10.91 21.65
CA LEU A 580 7.70 -12.14 22.05
C LEU A 580 9.22 -11.91 22.22
N VAL A 581 9.64 -10.65 22.28
CA VAL A 581 11.04 -10.26 22.53
C VAL A 581 11.18 -9.82 23.98
N SER A 582 11.95 -10.57 24.76
CA SER A 582 12.27 -10.21 26.15
C SER A 582 13.01 -8.86 26.23
N PRO A 583 12.59 -7.95 27.14
CA PRO A 583 13.31 -6.71 27.43
C PRO A 583 14.73 -6.92 27.98
N GLU A 584 15.05 -8.10 28.54
CA GLU A 584 16.33 -8.39 29.22
C GLU A 584 17.42 -8.98 28.30
N LYS A 585 17.28 -8.82 26.97
CA LYS A 585 18.24 -9.27 25.92
C LYS A 585 18.39 -10.79 25.72
N GLU A 586 17.47 -11.59 26.26
CA GLU A 586 17.51 -13.05 26.10
C GLU A 586 17.02 -13.54 24.72
N ALA A 587 16.23 -12.74 24.01
CA ALA A 587 15.58 -13.14 22.76
C ALA A 587 16.56 -13.64 21.69
N LEU A 588 17.70 -12.96 21.50
CA LEU A 588 18.71 -13.40 20.54
C LEU A 588 19.31 -14.75 20.90
N ALA A 589 19.63 -14.97 22.18
CA ALA A 589 20.19 -16.24 22.65
C ALA A 589 19.19 -17.39 22.46
N GLN A 590 17.90 -17.12 22.67
CA GLN A 590 16.83 -18.07 22.42
C GLN A 590 16.72 -18.43 20.93
N ALA A 591 16.69 -17.44 20.04
CA ALA A 591 16.68 -17.67 18.60
C ALA A 591 17.90 -18.49 18.13
N VAL A 592 19.08 -18.20 18.68
CA VAL A 592 20.31 -19.00 18.45
C VAL A 592 20.14 -20.44 18.95
N SER A 593 19.50 -20.66 20.09
CA SER A 593 19.24 -22.01 20.62
C SER A 593 18.32 -22.80 19.69
N VAL A 594 17.21 -22.20 19.25
CA VAL A 594 16.28 -22.79 18.28
C VAL A 594 17.01 -23.12 16.97
N ALA A 595 17.79 -22.18 16.44
CA ALA A 595 18.55 -22.35 15.21
C ALA A 595 19.57 -23.50 15.29
N LYS A 596 20.22 -23.70 16.45
CA LYS A 596 21.19 -24.78 16.68
C LYS A 596 20.55 -26.17 16.56
N GLU A 597 19.26 -26.31 16.85
CA GLU A 597 18.54 -27.58 16.77
C GLU A 597 17.89 -27.88 15.41
N SER A 598 17.88 -26.89 14.49
CA SER A 598 17.26 -27.01 13.16
C SER A 598 18.26 -27.27 12.03
N ASP A 599 17.82 -27.85 10.93
CA ASP A 599 18.67 -28.14 9.76
C ASP A 599 18.79 -26.94 8.81
N VAL A 600 17.74 -26.13 8.74
CA VAL A 600 17.66 -24.92 7.91
C VAL A 600 17.02 -23.78 8.70
N ILE A 601 17.49 -22.56 8.45
CA ILE A 601 16.98 -21.34 9.06
C ILE A 601 16.22 -20.57 7.99
N VAL A 602 14.96 -20.26 8.24
CA VAL A 602 14.15 -19.28 7.52
C VAL A 602 14.11 -18.04 8.40
N LEU A 603 14.73 -16.96 7.95
CA LEU A 603 14.87 -15.73 8.72
C LEU A 603 14.04 -14.61 8.08
N ALA A 604 12.91 -14.29 8.70
CA ALA A 604 11.97 -13.25 8.28
C ALA A 604 12.32 -11.91 8.92
N VAL A 605 12.93 -11.02 8.14
CA VAL A 605 13.47 -9.72 8.56
C VAL A 605 13.09 -8.64 7.55
N GLY A 606 13.27 -7.36 7.90
CA GLY A 606 12.90 -6.25 7.03
C GLY A 606 12.31 -5.07 7.79
N ALA A 607 11.15 -4.63 7.34
CA ALA A 607 10.43 -3.46 7.84
C ALA A 607 8.96 -3.78 8.13
N ALA A 608 8.33 -2.94 8.95
CA ALA A 608 6.91 -2.95 9.27
C ALA A 608 6.29 -1.57 8.96
N TRP A 609 4.97 -1.42 9.14
CA TRP A 609 4.27 -0.12 9.08
C TRP A 609 4.97 0.98 9.90
N SER A 610 5.54 0.61 11.05
CA SER A 610 6.20 1.54 11.98
C SER A 610 7.58 2.04 11.53
N SER A 611 8.04 1.60 10.36
CA SER A 611 9.34 1.98 9.80
C SER A 611 9.29 2.30 8.31
N ASP A 612 8.26 1.80 7.61
CA ASP A 612 8.00 2.02 6.19
C ASP A 612 6.50 2.40 6.07
N GLY A 613 6.17 3.67 6.19
CA GLY A 613 4.81 4.21 6.12
C GLY A 613 4.78 5.73 6.07
N GLU A 614 3.58 6.30 6.00
CA GLU A 614 3.38 7.74 5.91
C GLU A 614 3.87 8.46 7.18
N SER A 615 4.40 9.67 6.97
CA SER A 615 4.89 10.55 8.04
C SER A 615 6.17 10.06 8.75
N GLY A 616 6.87 9.06 8.18
CA GLY A 616 8.14 8.57 8.71
C GLY A 616 9.09 8.02 7.67
N ASP A 617 10.06 8.84 7.25
CA ASP A 617 11.05 8.44 6.24
C ASP A 617 12.29 7.78 6.85
N ARG A 618 12.85 6.83 6.11
CA ARG A 618 14.09 6.12 6.47
C ARG A 618 15.32 6.83 5.93
N ALA A 619 16.19 7.28 6.83
CA ALA A 619 17.51 7.81 6.45
C ALA A 619 18.49 6.73 5.94
N THR A 620 18.24 5.45 6.24
CA THR A 620 19.06 4.32 5.83
C THR A 620 18.22 3.24 5.16
N LEU A 621 18.81 2.51 4.20
CA LEU A 621 18.16 1.37 3.56
C LEU A 621 18.52 0.01 4.18
N GLY A 622 19.15 -0.01 5.36
CA GLY A 622 19.52 -1.23 6.07
C GLY A 622 18.36 -1.87 6.85
N LEU A 623 18.66 -2.97 7.54
CA LEU A 623 17.81 -3.53 8.61
C LEU A 623 17.97 -2.70 9.88
N ALA A 624 17.05 -2.83 10.84
CA ALA A 624 17.26 -2.30 12.18
C ALA A 624 18.49 -2.97 12.83
N PRO A 625 19.27 -2.28 13.68
CA PRO A 625 20.48 -2.85 14.30
C PRO A 625 20.25 -4.16 15.06
N SER A 626 19.09 -4.31 15.70
CA SER A 626 18.72 -5.54 16.41
C SER A 626 18.48 -6.72 15.46
N GLN A 627 17.89 -6.46 14.29
CA GLN A 627 17.72 -7.45 13.23
C GLN A 627 19.06 -7.79 12.57
N ASP A 628 19.93 -6.80 12.34
CA ASP A 628 21.30 -6.99 11.82
C ASP A 628 22.10 -7.96 12.72
N ALA A 629 22.07 -7.73 14.03
CA ALA A 629 22.70 -8.62 15.02
C ALA A 629 22.12 -10.06 15.00
N LEU A 630 20.81 -10.19 14.80
CA LEU A 630 20.15 -11.50 14.65
C LEU A 630 20.64 -12.22 13.38
N VAL A 631 20.67 -11.52 12.24
CA VAL A 631 21.11 -12.06 10.95
C VAL A 631 22.55 -12.56 11.04
N GLU A 632 23.46 -11.75 11.59
CA GLU A 632 24.86 -12.11 11.76
C GLU A 632 25.02 -13.34 12.66
N ALA A 633 24.30 -13.41 13.78
CA ALA A 633 24.32 -14.57 14.67
C ALA A 633 23.82 -15.85 13.99
N MET A 634 22.83 -15.76 13.09
CA MET A 634 22.35 -16.92 12.33
C MET A 634 23.38 -17.40 11.30
N PHE A 635 24.06 -16.48 10.62
CA PHE A 635 25.12 -16.85 9.68
C PHE A 635 26.33 -17.48 10.35
N ASP A 636 26.68 -17.05 11.56
CA ASP A 636 27.81 -17.59 12.34
C ASP A 636 27.61 -19.06 12.76
N LEU A 637 26.38 -19.59 12.67
CA LEU A 637 26.10 -21.01 12.89
C LEU A 637 26.55 -21.91 11.73
N GLY A 638 26.89 -21.34 10.56
CA GLY A 638 27.32 -22.11 9.39
C GLY A 638 26.23 -22.99 8.76
N LYS A 639 24.96 -22.70 9.05
CA LYS A 639 23.79 -23.42 8.51
C LYS A 639 23.22 -22.70 7.29
N PRO A 640 22.47 -23.39 6.41
CA PRO A 640 21.74 -22.72 5.34
C PRO A 640 20.73 -21.72 5.91
N VAL A 641 20.86 -20.46 5.49
CA VAL A 641 19.94 -19.37 5.87
C VAL A 641 19.19 -18.91 4.63
N VAL A 642 17.87 -18.98 4.69
CA VAL A 642 16.94 -18.38 3.73
C VAL A 642 16.47 -17.04 4.32
N LEU A 643 16.82 -15.93 3.68
CA LEU A 643 16.30 -14.62 4.05
C LEU A 643 14.95 -14.39 3.38
N VAL A 644 13.94 -14.02 4.17
CA VAL A 644 12.64 -13.54 3.69
C VAL A 644 12.54 -12.07 4.07
N LEU A 645 12.54 -11.19 3.07
CA LEU A 645 12.52 -9.75 3.24
C LEU A 645 11.09 -9.21 3.07
N GLN A 646 10.55 -8.57 4.12
CA GLN A 646 9.29 -7.83 4.09
C GLN A 646 9.56 -6.32 4.21
N GLY A 647 8.74 -5.49 3.58
CA GLY A 647 8.93 -4.03 3.57
C GLY A 647 8.47 -3.32 2.30
N GLY A 648 8.33 -2.00 2.39
CA GLY A 648 7.86 -1.12 1.32
C GLY A 648 8.96 -0.59 0.40
N ARG A 649 10.22 -0.99 0.62
CA ARG A 649 11.41 -0.44 -0.06
C ARG A 649 12.49 -1.48 -0.36
N PRO A 650 13.47 -1.16 -1.23
CA PRO A 650 14.70 -1.94 -1.35
C PRO A 650 15.55 -1.94 -0.07
N PHE A 651 16.27 -3.05 0.19
CA PHE A 651 17.21 -3.18 1.29
C PHE A 651 18.66 -3.16 0.79
N ALA A 652 19.46 -2.17 1.21
CA ALA A 652 20.87 -2.03 0.85
C ALA A 652 21.75 -2.84 1.82
N ILE A 653 21.70 -4.17 1.72
CA ILE A 653 22.35 -5.12 2.65
C ILE A 653 23.28 -6.13 1.94
N PRO A 654 24.29 -5.67 1.16
CA PRO A 654 25.11 -6.54 0.32
C PRO A 654 25.78 -7.69 1.08
N LYS A 655 26.29 -7.43 2.29
CA LYS A 655 26.95 -8.44 3.13
C LYS A 655 26.02 -9.62 3.49
N HIS A 656 24.73 -9.34 3.70
CA HIS A 656 23.76 -10.39 4.00
C HIS A 656 23.41 -11.20 2.76
N TYR A 657 23.27 -10.54 1.61
CA TYR A 657 23.02 -11.23 0.33
C TYR A 657 24.16 -12.18 -0.04
N ASP A 658 25.42 -11.80 0.22
CA ASP A 658 26.58 -12.65 -0.06
C ASP A 658 26.57 -13.95 0.77
N ARG A 659 26.14 -13.88 2.03
CA ARG A 659 26.16 -15.02 2.97
C ARG A 659 24.88 -15.88 2.92
N ALA A 660 23.76 -15.32 2.47
CA ALA A 660 22.49 -16.06 2.39
C ALA A 660 22.53 -17.19 1.36
N SER A 661 21.92 -18.33 1.72
CA SER A 661 21.77 -19.46 0.79
C SER A 661 20.62 -19.22 -0.19
N ALA A 662 19.55 -18.57 0.26
CA ALA A 662 18.50 -18.06 -0.63
C ALA A 662 17.92 -16.76 -0.08
N VAL A 663 17.32 -15.95 -0.96
CA VAL A 663 16.73 -14.65 -0.61
C VAL A 663 15.42 -14.49 -1.38
N LEU A 664 14.33 -14.30 -0.63
CA LEU A 664 13.02 -13.89 -1.14
C LEU A 664 12.77 -12.43 -0.75
N SER A 665 12.39 -11.59 -1.72
CA SER A 665 11.72 -10.32 -1.43
C SER A 665 10.22 -10.55 -1.54
N ALA A 666 9.54 -10.47 -0.41
CA ALA A 666 8.09 -10.67 -0.31
C ALA A 666 7.31 -9.34 -0.24
N HIS A 667 8.00 -8.23 0.01
CA HIS A 667 7.38 -6.92 0.28
C HIS A 667 6.31 -7.02 1.39
N PHE A 668 5.37 -6.09 1.43
CA PHE A 668 4.13 -6.26 2.17
C PHE A 668 3.10 -6.97 1.27
N GLY A 669 2.82 -8.24 1.58
CA GLY A 669 2.03 -9.15 0.73
C GLY A 669 0.52 -9.11 0.94
N GLY A 670 0.00 -8.21 1.78
CA GLY A 670 -1.41 -8.16 2.14
C GLY A 670 -1.88 -9.36 2.99
N GLN A 671 -3.20 -9.56 3.11
CA GLN A 671 -3.79 -10.55 4.04
C GLN A 671 -3.28 -11.98 3.80
N ALA A 672 -3.03 -12.33 2.54
CA ALA A 672 -2.57 -13.66 2.13
C ALA A 672 -1.04 -13.80 2.08
N GLY A 673 -0.29 -12.75 2.45
CA GLY A 673 1.17 -12.68 2.33
C GLY A 673 1.90 -13.83 3.04
N GLY A 674 1.52 -14.15 4.28
CA GLY A 674 2.15 -15.26 5.02
C GLY A 674 1.95 -16.63 4.36
N GLN A 675 0.76 -16.87 3.79
CA GLN A 675 0.49 -18.10 3.03
C GLN A 675 1.26 -18.12 1.70
N ALA A 676 1.33 -17.00 0.97
CA ALA A 676 2.09 -16.89 -0.28
C ALA A 676 3.60 -17.12 -0.08
N ILE A 677 4.16 -16.58 1.00
CA ILE A 677 5.55 -16.81 1.40
C ILE A 677 5.75 -18.31 1.66
N ALA A 678 4.89 -18.94 2.46
CA ALA A 678 4.98 -20.36 2.76
C ALA A 678 4.85 -21.23 1.50
N ASP A 679 3.89 -20.94 0.62
CA ASP A 679 3.70 -21.64 -0.65
C ASP A 679 4.96 -21.55 -1.53
N THR A 680 5.62 -20.39 -1.54
CA THR A 680 6.88 -20.19 -2.27
C THR A 680 8.01 -20.97 -1.63
N LEU A 681 8.15 -20.90 -0.30
CA LEU A 681 9.18 -21.64 0.45
C LEU A 681 9.07 -23.15 0.19
N PHE A 682 7.87 -23.70 0.11
CA PHE A 682 7.64 -25.14 -0.10
C PHE A 682 7.44 -25.56 -1.57
N GLY A 683 7.58 -24.62 -2.52
CA GLY A 683 7.49 -24.89 -3.96
C GLY A 683 6.07 -25.19 -4.47
N LYS A 684 5.03 -24.87 -3.70
CA LYS A 684 3.63 -24.88 -4.15
C LYS A 684 3.37 -23.72 -5.12
N SER A 685 4.09 -22.61 -4.94
CA SER A 685 4.21 -21.52 -5.91
C SER A 685 5.65 -21.42 -6.40
N ASN A 686 5.84 -21.24 -7.71
CA ASN A 686 7.14 -20.93 -8.30
C ASN A 686 7.29 -19.40 -8.41
N PRO A 687 8.27 -18.77 -7.74
CA PRO A 687 8.44 -17.34 -7.79
C PRO A 687 8.77 -16.89 -9.22
N GLY A 688 8.14 -15.79 -9.63
CA GLY A 688 8.33 -15.19 -10.96
C GLY A 688 8.24 -13.67 -10.97
N GLY A 689 8.12 -13.04 -9.80
CA GLY A 689 8.15 -11.60 -9.67
C GLY A 689 9.52 -11.02 -10.07
N ARG A 690 9.53 -9.75 -10.45
CA ARG A 690 10.73 -9.01 -10.88
C ARG A 690 10.88 -7.72 -10.10
N VAL A 691 12.12 -7.33 -9.83
CA VAL A 691 12.50 -6.10 -9.13
C VAL A 691 11.91 -4.87 -9.85
N PRO A 692 10.97 -4.12 -9.23
CA PRO A 692 10.34 -2.94 -9.85
C PRO A 692 11.10 -1.63 -9.56
N VAL A 693 12.07 -1.67 -8.63
CA VAL A 693 12.94 -0.57 -8.23
C VAL A 693 14.33 -1.15 -7.95
N SER A 694 15.37 -0.61 -8.59
CA SER A 694 16.72 -1.16 -8.48
C SER A 694 17.20 -1.18 -7.02
N VAL A 695 17.82 -2.29 -6.58
CA VAL A 695 18.30 -2.45 -5.19
C VAL A 695 19.72 -1.88 -5.07
N PRO A 696 19.95 -0.77 -4.36
CA PRO A 696 21.27 -0.15 -4.27
C PRO A 696 22.22 -1.00 -3.41
N TYR A 697 23.52 -0.88 -3.70
CA TYR A 697 24.60 -1.36 -2.84
C TYR A 697 24.67 -0.57 -1.52
N HIS A 698 24.47 0.75 -1.60
CA HIS A 698 24.47 1.64 -0.45
C HIS A 698 23.53 2.84 -0.67
N VAL A 699 22.93 3.38 0.40
CA VAL A 699 21.99 4.52 0.32
C VAL A 699 22.61 5.76 -0.35
N GLY A 700 23.94 5.94 -0.26
CA GLY A 700 24.66 7.03 -0.92
C GLY A 700 24.69 6.97 -2.46
N GLN A 701 24.20 5.88 -3.07
CA GLN A 701 24.04 5.78 -4.53
C GLN A 701 22.72 6.36 -5.03
N LEU A 702 21.78 6.71 -4.15
CA LEU A 702 20.45 7.15 -4.58
C LEU A 702 20.52 8.50 -5.31
N PRO A 703 19.75 8.67 -6.42
CA PRO A 703 18.92 7.65 -7.07
C PRO A 703 19.75 6.64 -7.88
N VAL A 704 19.37 5.36 -7.83
CA VAL A 704 20.06 4.23 -8.50
C VAL A 704 19.28 3.69 -9.72
N TYR A 705 18.69 4.58 -10.52
CA TYR A 705 17.83 4.17 -11.63
C TYR A 705 18.58 3.38 -12.69
N TYR A 706 17.95 2.33 -13.23
CA TYR A 706 18.53 1.55 -14.34
C TYR A 706 18.66 2.36 -15.64
N ASN A 707 17.74 3.31 -15.89
CA ASN A 707 17.70 4.14 -17.10
C ASN A 707 18.56 5.40 -16.95
N TYR A 708 19.77 5.26 -16.39
CA TYR A 708 20.70 6.36 -16.23
C TYR A 708 21.27 6.86 -17.56
N LYS A 709 21.77 8.10 -17.55
CA LYS A 709 22.44 8.74 -18.70
C LYS A 709 23.91 8.32 -18.77
N PRO A 710 24.54 8.28 -19.96
CA PRO A 710 25.95 7.85 -20.12
C PRO A 710 26.91 8.46 -19.08
N THR A 711 26.78 9.75 -18.80
CA THR A 711 27.65 10.49 -17.89
C THR A 711 27.57 10.06 -16.42
N ALA A 712 26.54 9.31 -16.01
CA ALA A 712 26.34 8.91 -14.61
C ALA A 712 27.39 7.90 -14.12
N HIS A 713 27.95 7.08 -15.02
CA HIS A 713 28.90 6.02 -14.68
C HIS A 713 30.23 6.12 -15.47
N GLU A 714 30.54 7.28 -16.04
CA GLU A 714 31.84 7.55 -16.68
C GLU A 714 33.01 7.43 -15.68
N VAL A 715 32.73 7.69 -14.40
CA VAL A 715 33.68 7.53 -13.30
C VAL A 715 33.08 6.60 -12.27
N ALA A 716 33.81 5.55 -11.93
CA ALA A 716 33.42 4.61 -10.88
C ALA A 716 33.66 5.19 -9.48
N TYR A 717 32.90 4.72 -8.49
CA TYR A 717 33.23 4.95 -7.08
C TYR A 717 34.57 4.29 -6.72
N LEU A 718 35.23 4.78 -5.66
CA LEU A 718 36.54 4.29 -5.23
C LEU A 718 36.47 3.18 -4.16
N ASP A 719 35.31 3.03 -3.51
CA ASP A 719 35.13 2.28 -2.26
C ASP A 719 33.97 1.28 -2.30
N ILE A 720 33.02 1.43 -3.23
CA ILE A 720 31.90 0.49 -3.47
C ILE A 720 31.66 0.27 -4.97
N PRO A 721 30.99 -0.82 -5.38
CA PRO A 721 30.53 -0.97 -6.77
C PRO A 721 29.56 0.16 -7.17
N SER A 722 29.62 0.63 -8.42
CA SER A 722 28.67 1.62 -8.94
C SER A 722 27.33 1.03 -9.38
N GLU A 723 27.27 -0.28 -9.59
CA GLU A 723 26.06 -0.98 -10.04
C GLU A 723 25.14 -1.34 -8.88
N PRO A 724 23.81 -1.45 -9.11
CA PRO A 724 22.88 -2.00 -8.12
C PRO A 724 23.19 -3.48 -7.83
N ILE A 725 22.83 -3.92 -6.63
CA ILE A 725 22.94 -5.34 -6.22
C ILE A 725 22.01 -6.19 -7.08
N PHE A 726 20.76 -5.74 -7.23
CA PHE A 726 19.75 -6.36 -8.07
C PHE A 726 19.15 -5.29 -8.98
N PRO A 727 19.35 -5.37 -10.31
CA PRO A 727 18.86 -4.35 -11.22
C PRO A 727 17.34 -4.47 -11.43
N PHE A 728 16.73 -3.38 -11.85
CA PHE A 728 15.34 -3.35 -12.36
C PHE A 728 15.05 -4.50 -13.34
N GLY A 729 13.91 -5.16 -13.20
CA GLY A 729 13.49 -6.30 -14.01
C GLY A 729 14.15 -7.64 -13.66
N PHE A 730 15.04 -7.69 -12.65
CA PHE A 730 15.69 -8.93 -12.21
C PHE A 730 14.76 -9.82 -11.37
N GLY A 731 14.90 -11.15 -11.48
CA GLY A 731 14.23 -12.12 -10.62
C GLY A 731 14.49 -13.55 -11.11
N LEU A 732 14.72 -14.47 -10.18
CA LEU A 732 14.95 -15.88 -10.48
C LEU A 732 13.64 -16.67 -10.45
N SER A 733 13.70 -17.93 -10.90
CA SER A 733 12.62 -18.90 -10.85
C SER A 733 13.18 -20.27 -10.42
N TYR A 734 12.31 -21.17 -9.96
CA TYR A 734 12.67 -22.58 -9.78
C TYR A 734 12.83 -23.34 -11.10
N THR A 735 12.47 -22.73 -12.23
CA THR A 735 12.73 -23.24 -13.58
C THR A 735 13.64 -22.29 -14.38
N SER A 736 13.95 -22.67 -15.61
CA SER A 736 14.77 -21.89 -16.55
C SER A 736 14.01 -21.62 -17.85
N PHE A 737 14.36 -20.52 -18.52
CA PHE A 737 13.74 -20.14 -19.78
C PHE A 737 14.79 -19.85 -20.85
N ALA A 738 14.48 -20.23 -22.09
CA ALA A 738 15.25 -19.87 -23.27
C ALA A 738 14.41 -18.94 -24.16
N VAL A 739 15.07 -17.90 -24.68
CA VAL A 739 14.45 -16.94 -25.60
C VAL A 739 15.13 -17.06 -26.96
N SER A 740 14.34 -17.04 -28.03
CA SER A 740 14.85 -17.03 -29.39
C SER A 740 13.96 -16.21 -30.31
N PHE A 741 14.50 -15.79 -31.45
CA PHE A 741 13.78 -15.06 -32.51
C PHE A 741 13.18 -13.73 -32.03
N LEU A 742 13.72 -12.59 -32.46
CA LEU A 742 13.13 -11.28 -32.22
C LEU A 742 12.78 -10.61 -33.56
N SER A 743 11.54 -10.12 -33.68
CA SER A 743 11.10 -9.32 -34.82
C SER A 743 10.27 -8.12 -34.36
N ALA A 744 10.28 -7.04 -35.15
CA ALA A 744 9.40 -5.89 -34.97
C ALA A 744 8.62 -5.58 -36.25
N SER A 745 7.43 -5.01 -36.09
CA SER A 745 6.57 -4.55 -37.18
C SER A 745 5.67 -3.40 -36.71
N VAL A 746 5.02 -2.70 -37.64
CA VAL A 746 4.02 -1.68 -37.31
C VAL A 746 2.62 -2.27 -37.46
N GLU A 747 1.79 -2.17 -36.41
CA GLU A 747 0.43 -2.71 -36.39
C GLU A 747 -0.41 -2.13 -37.53
N GLY A 748 -1.14 -2.99 -38.25
CA GLY A 748 -1.98 -2.57 -39.38
C GLY A 748 -1.21 -2.00 -40.57
N SER A 749 0.11 -2.17 -40.64
CA SER A 749 0.98 -1.58 -41.67
C SER A 749 1.91 -2.61 -42.30
N PRO A 750 2.23 -2.51 -43.61
CA PRO A 750 3.27 -3.34 -44.22
C PRO A 750 4.69 -2.91 -43.85
N ARG A 751 4.87 -1.81 -43.09
CA ARG A 751 6.19 -1.32 -42.67
C ARG A 751 6.75 -2.22 -41.56
N THR A 752 7.96 -2.72 -41.78
CA THR A 752 8.64 -3.61 -40.83
C THR A 752 9.84 -2.97 -40.14
N LEU A 753 10.47 -1.95 -40.74
CA LEU A 753 11.68 -1.31 -40.22
C LEU A 753 11.60 0.22 -40.16
N SER A 754 10.39 0.78 -40.26
CA SER A 754 10.16 2.22 -40.16
C SER A 754 8.83 2.54 -39.49
N PHE A 755 8.77 3.59 -38.67
CA PHE A 755 7.55 4.04 -37.98
C PHE A 755 7.47 5.57 -37.94
N ARG A 756 6.31 6.10 -37.55
CA ARG A 756 6.04 7.54 -37.38
C ARG A 756 5.13 7.76 -36.16
N GLY A 757 4.88 9.02 -35.83
CA GLY A 757 3.85 9.37 -34.83
C GLY A 757 2.49 8.77 -35.19
N GLY A 758 1.76 8.35 -34.16
CA GLY A 758 0.48 7.64 -34.22
C GLY A 758 0.57 6.14 -34.52
N ASP A 759 1.76 5.60 -34.78
CA ASP A 759 1.93 4.15 -35.02
C ASP A 759 2.00 3.35 -33.70
N TRP A 760 1.68 2.05 -33.80
CA TRP A 760 1.97 1.05 -32.77
C TRP A 760 3.04 0.08 -33.28
N ILE A 761 4.10 -0.11 -32.50
CA ILE A 761 5.16 -1.09 -32.81
C ILE A 761 4.83 -2.41 -32.10
N VAL A 762 4.87 -3.51 -32.83
CA VAL A 762 4.62 -4.87 -32.34
C VAL A 762 5.91 -5.67 -32.39
N PHE A 763 6.38 -6.13 -31.23
CA PHE A 763 7.51 -7.04 -31.08
C PHE A 763 7.01 -8.47 -30.88
N THR A 764 7.75 -9.42 -31.44
CA THR A 764 7.45 -10.85 -31.29
C THR A 764 8.70 -11.61 -30.89
N ALA A 765 8.59 -12.44 -29.85
CA ALA A 765 9.68 -13.31 -29.39
C ALA A 765 9.19 -14.71 -28.99
N LYS A 766 10.01 -15.74 -29.18
CA LYS A 766 9.70 -17.10 -28.70
C LYS A 766 10.33 -17.33 -27.33
N VAL A 767 9.53 -17.84 -26.40
CA VAL A 767 9.96 -18.16 -25.03
C VAL A 767 9.62 -19.61 -24.73
N LYS A 768 10.61 -20.37 -24.26
CA LYS A 768 10.46 -21.77 -23.88
C LYS A 768 10.84 -21.99 -22.43
N ASN A 769 10.01 -22.69 -21.67
CA ASN A 769 10.39 -23.24 -20.36
C ASN A 769 11.29 -24.47 -20.59
N THR A 770 12.54 -24.39 -20.16
CA THR A 770 13.55 -25.43 -20.38
C THR A 770 13.81 -26.30 -19.15
N GLY A 771 13.16 -26.01 -18.02
CA GLY A 771 13.26 -26.84 -16.81
C GLY A 771 12.11 -27.81 -16.64
N ASP A 772 12.02 -28.38 -15.43
CA ASP A 772 11.17 -29.53 -15.10
C ASP A 772 9.88 -29.16 -14.36
N VAL A 773 9.68 -27.87 -14.05
CA VAL A 773 8.51 -27.38 -13.31
C VAL A 773 7.83 -26.24 -14.05
N PHE A 774 6.52 -26.09 -13.83
CA PHE A 774 5.76 -24.91 -14.23
C PHE A 774 6.43 -23.63 -13.72
N GLY A 775 6.41 -22.56 -14.52
CA GLY A 775 6.92 -21.26 -14.10
C GLY A 775 6.43 -20.13 -15.01
N SER A 776 6.88 -18.92 -14.71
CA SER A 776 6.55 -17.74 -15.51
C SER A 776 7.79 -16.93 -15.90
N HIS A 777 7.71 -16.27 -17.06
CA HIS A 777 8.77 -15.43 -17.60
C HIS A 777 8.22 -14.06 -18.01
N VAL A 778 8.97 -12.99 -17.72
CA VAL A 778 8.62 -11.63 -18.12
C VAL A 778 9.51 -11.25 -19.30
N ALA A 779 8.94 -11.19 -20.49
CA ALA A 779 9.59 -10.65 -21.67
C ALA A 779 9.68 -9.13 -21.57
N GLN A 780 10.86 -8.56 -21.84
CA GLN A 780 11.12 -7.12 -21.69
C GLN A 780 11.84 -6.60 -22.94
N ILE A 781 11.32 -5.52 -23.54
CA ILE A 781 11.93 -4.81 -24.66
C ILE A 781 12.40 -3.44 -24.19
N TYR A 782 13.67 -3.14 -24.46
CA TYR A 782 14.32 -1.89 -24.13
C TYR A 782 14.73 -1.14 -25.39
N LEU A 783 14.50 0.16 -25.42
CA LEU A 783 15.14 1.07 -26.37
C LEU A 783 16.56 1.36 -25.87
N LEU A 784 17.55 1.03 -26.70
CA LEU A 784 18.95 1.35 -26.44
C LEU A 784 19.24 2.83 -26.77
N GLY A 785 20.34 3.33 -26.20
CA GLY A 785 20.82 4.68 -26.42
C GLY A 785 20.92 5.04 -27.91
N ARG A 786 20.55 6.28 -28.23
CA ARG A 786 20.51 6.81 -29.60
C ARG A 786 21.15 8.20 -29.68
N VAL A 787 21.55 8.59 -30.88
CA VAL A 787 21.87 9.99 -31.17
C VAL A 787 20.59 10.81 -31.09
N SER A 788 20.62 11.89 -30.30
CA SER A 788 19.45 12.71 -30.01
C SER A 788 19.88 14.17 -29.80
N SER A 789 18.95 15.13 -29.94
CA SER A 789 19.23 16.53 -29.66
C SER A 789 19.55 16.77 -28.17
N VAL A 790 19.08 15.91 -27.27
CA VAL A 790 19.39 15.96 -25.82
C VAL A 790 19.95 14.61 -25.35
N THR A 791 20.70 14.61 -24.26
CA THR A 791 21.22 13.36 -23.68
C THR A 791 20.07 12.44 -23.27
N ARG A 792 20.09 11.20 -23.79
CA ARG A 792 19.12 10.13 -23.45
C ARG A 792 19.78 9.09 -22.55
N SER A 793 18.93 8.30 -21.88
CA SER A 793 19.34 7.12 -21.13
C SER A 793 20.00 6.07 -22.03
N LEU A 794 20.90 5.26 -21.46
CA LEU A 794 21.54 4.17 -22.20
C LEU A 794 20.56 3.06 -22.59
N LYS A 795 19.53 2.86 -21.76
CA LYS A 795 18.46 1.88 -21.96
C LYS A 795 17.17 2.47 -21.38
N GLN A 796 16.02 2.14 -21.95
CA GLN A 796 14.69 2.51 -21.44
C GLN A 796 13.72 1.38 -21.77
N LEU A 797 13.03 0.82 -20.77
CA LEU A 797 11.95 -0.14 -20.98
C LEU A 797 10.86 0.53 -21.85
N VAL A 798 10.38 -0.17 -22.87
CA VAL A 798 9.32 0.32 -23.76
C VAL A 798 8.15 -0.65 -23.89
N ALA A 799 8.34 -1.94 -23.62
CA ALA A 799 7.25 -2.91 -23.58
C ALA A 799 7.62 -4.13 -22.72
N PHE A 800 6.64 -4.72 -22.05
CA PHE A 800 6.80 -5.99 -21.33
C PHE A 800 5.55 -6.86 -21.47
N GLU A 801 5.72 -8.17 -21.27
CA GLU A 801 4.63 -9.15 -21.23
C GLU A 801 5.05 -10.35 -20.37
N ARG A 802 4.20 -10.75 -19.43
CA ARG A 802 4.41 -11.96 -18.61
C ARG A 802 3.69 -13.15 -19.24
N VAL A 803 4.38 -14.28 -19.33
CA VAL A 803 3.80 -15.55 -19.80
C VAL A 803 4.02 -16.66 -18.78
N TYR A 804 3.08 -17.61 -18.77
CA TYR A 804 3.06 -18.77 -17.89
C TYR A 804 3.23 -20.03 -18.74
N LEU A 805 4.15 -20.91 -18.36
CA LEU A 805 4.56 -22.04 -19.18
C LEU A 805 4.74 -23.30 -18.34
N GLU A 806 4.09 -24.38 -18.77
CA GLU A 806 4.37 -25.73 -18.28
C GLU A 806 5.82 -26.15 -18.62
N ALA A 807 6.31 -27.19 -17.95
CA ALA A 807 7.64 -27.74 -18.22
C ALA A 807 7.77 -28.15 -19.69
N GLY A 808 8.79 -27.63 -20.39
CA GLY A 808 9.04 -27.92 -21.80
C GLY A 808 8.18 -27.12 -22.81
N GLU A 809 7.18 -26.36 -22.36
CA GLU A 809 6.30 -25.57 -23.23
C GLU A 809 7.05 -24.40 -23.89
N GLU A 810 6.73 -24.12 -25.17
CA GLU A 810 7.20 -22.95 -25.91
C GLU A 810 6.00 -22.14 -26.42
N THR A 811 6.06 -20.82 -26.25
CA THR A 811 5.05 -19.89 -26.78
C THR A 811 5.69 -18.74 -27.55
N THR A 812 4.87 -18.05 -28.35
CA THR A 812 5.25 -16.80 -29.02
C THR A 812 4.62 -15.62 -28.29
N VAL A 813 5.46 -14.80 -27.67
CA VAL A 813 5.08 -13.61 -26.91
C VAL A 813 4.98 -12.41 -27.84
N THR A 814 3.91 -11.62 -27.69
CA THR A 814 3.68 -10.39 -28.47
C THR A 814 3.65 -9.19 -27.55
N LEU A 815 4.51 -8.20 -27.81
CA LEU A 815 4.61 -6.97 -27.02
C LEU A 815 4.27 -5.76 -27.88
N ARG A 816 3.56 -4.77 -27.31
CA ARG A 816 3.10 -3.57 -28.04
C ARG A 816 3.65 -2.30 -27.42
N LEU A 817 4.05 -1.35 -28.28
CA LEU A 817 4.59 -0.04 -27.93
C LEU A 817 3.84 1.07 -28.70
N GLU A 818 3.19 1.95 -27.95
CA GLU A 818 2.56 3.17 -28.48
C GLU A 818 3.61 4.27 -28.69
N VAL A 819 3.83 4.68 -29.95
CA VAL A 819 4.92 5.61 -30.30
C VAL A 819 4.74 6.96 -29.62
N ASP A 820 3.55 7.56 -29.69
CA ASP A 820 3.31 8.92 -29.21
C ASP A 820 3.41 9.04 -27.69
N ARG A 821 3.13 7.96 -26.96
CA ARG A 821 3.19 7.96 -25.49
C ARG A 821 4.59 7.76 -24.95
N TYR A 822 5.40 6.91 -25.59
CA TYR A 822 6.64 6.43 -25.00
C TYR A 822 7.92 6.82 -25.75
N LEU A 823 7.83 7.28 -27.00
CA LEU A 823 9.00 7.65 -27.81
C LEU A 823 9.16 9.16 -28.07
N MET A 824 8.09 9.94 -27.86
CA MET A 824 8.15 11.41 -27.90
C MET A 824 9.08 11.95 -26.82
N MET A 825 9.78 13.06 -27.11
CA MET A 825 10.66 13.73 -26.16
C MET A 825 10.61 15.25 -26.31
N LEU A 826 11.04 15.97 -25.27
CA LEU A 826 11.20 17.42 -25.32
C LEU A 826 12.59 17.75 -25.87
N ASN A 827 12.61 18.40 -27.03
CA ASN A 827 13.86 18.84 -27.66
C ASN A 827 14.52 20.00 -26.87
N ARG A 828 15.61 20.58 -27.42
CA ARG A 828 16.33 21.69 -26.77
C ARG A 828 15.49 22.96 -26.53
N LYS A 829 14.37 23.11 -27.23
CA LYS A 829 13.43 24.23 -27.10
C LYS A 829 12.23 23.91 -26.19
N ASN A 830 12.21 22.71 -25.57
CA ASN A 830 11.10 22.18 -24.82
C ASN A 830 9.82 21.99 -25.66
N GLU A 831 9.99 21.61 -26.93
CA GLU A 831 8.88 21.23 -27.81
C GLU A 831 8.83 19.71 -27.91
N TRP A 832 7.62 19.13 -27.86
CA TRP A 832 7.42 17.69 -28.05
C TRP A 832 7.72 17.28 -29.49
N GLU A 833 8.62 16.31 -29.65
CA GLU A 833 9.07 15.85 -30.96
C GLU A 833 9.33 14.33 -30.95
N LEU A 834 8.94 13.66 -32.03
CA LEU A 834 9.49 12.35 -32.39
C LEU A 834 10.69 12.58 -33.29
N GLU A 835 11.89 12.48 -32.73
CA GLU A 835 13.11 12.75 -33.47
C GLU A 835 13.33 11.76 -34.62
N LYS A 836 13.79 12.27 -35.75
CA LYS A 836 14.21 11.44 -36.89
C LYS A 836 15.50 10.70 -36.56
N GLY A 837 15.63 9.47 -37.03
CA GLY A 837 16.84 8.68 -36.84
C GLY A 837 16.56 7.20 -36.62
N SER A 838 17.60 6.47 -36.20
CA SER A 838 17.53 5.04 -35.93
C SER A 838 17.27 4.75 -34.45
N TYR A 839 16.37 3.82 -34.20
CA TYR A 839 15.94 3.35 -32.89
C TYR A 839 16.25 1.86 -32.80
N THR A 840 17.12 1.47 -31.87
CA THR A 840 17.50 0.07 -31.65
C THR A 840 16.77 -0.47 -30.43
N PHE A 841 15.92 -1.47 -30.61
CA PHE A 841 15.18 -2.14 -29.56
C PHE A 841 15.81 -3.50 -29.27
N ALA A 842 16.06 -3.82 -28.02
CA ALA A 842 16.67 -5.07 -27.59
C ALA A 842 15.77 -5.83 -26.62
N TYR A 843 15.76 -7.16 -26.75
CA TYR A 843 15.22 -8.04 -25.74
C TYR A 843 16.28 -8.24 -24.66
N LEU A 844 15.99 -7.86 -23.41
CA LEU A 844 16.93 -8.03 -22.29
C LEU A 844 16.30 -8.88 -21.19
N GLU A 845 17.12 -9.64 -20.46
CA GLU A 845 16.65 -10.36 -19.27
C GLU A 845 16.31 -9.45 -18.09
N ASN A 846 16.89 -8.25 -18.02
CA ASN A 846 16.65 -7.20 -17.03
C ASN A 846 17.33 -5.87 -17.48
N GLY A 847 17.13 -4.80 -16.71
CA GLY A 847 17.68 -3.47 -16.96
C GLY A 847 19.15 -3.27 -16.55
N GLY A 848 19.85 -4.32 -16.10
CA GLY A 848 21.21 -4.23 -15.60
C GLY A 848 22.23 -3.80 -16.66
N THR A 849 23.35 -3.22 -16.21
CA THR A 849 24.41 -2.71 -17.10
C THR A 849 24.97 -3.80 -18.02
N ASN A 850 25.16 -5.02 -17.49
CA ASN A 850 25.73 -6.15 -18.23
C ASN A 850 24.72 -7.01 -19.01
N ALA A 851 23.43 -6.63 -19.06
CA ALA A 851 22.42 -7.40 -19.78
C ALA A 851 22.77 -7.53 -21.28
N ASP A 852 22.59 -8.72 -21.87
CA ASP A 852 22.97 -8.99 -23.26
C ASP A 852 22.09 -8.23 -24.25
N THR A 853 22.70 -7.34 -25.03
CA THR A 853 22.01 -6.50 -26.02
C THR A 853 22.04 -7.07 -27.43
N SER A 854 22.57 -8.28 -27.64
CA SER A 854 22.79 -8.87 -28.96
C SER A 854 21.49 -9.23 -29.69
N MET A 855 20.43 -9.58 -28.96
CA MET A 855 19.11 -9.85 -29.52
C MET A 855 18.33 -8.54 -29.70
N ASN A 856 18.54 -7.88 -30.85
CA ASN A 856 17.96 -6.57 -31.13
C ASN A 856 17.38 -6.43 -32.55
N VAL A 857 16.61 -5.35 -32.74
CA VAL A 857 16.04 -4.92 -34.02
C VAL A 857 16.13 -3.39 -34.13
N THR A 858 16.55 -2.89 -35.29
CA THR A 858 16.65 -1.44 -35.54
C THR A 858 15.56 -0.99 -36.50
N MET A 859 14.82 0.05 -36.11
CA MET A 859 13.80 0.71 -36.93
C MET A 859 14.16 2.19 -37.12
N SER A 860 13.61 2.85 -38.14
CA SER A 860 13.89 4.27 -38.43
C SER A 860 12.64 5.15 -38.45
N VAL A 861 12.79 6.39 -37.98
CA VAL A 861 11.83 7.49 -38.17
C VAL A 861 12.36 8.41 -39.27
N HIS A 862 11.54 8.66 -40.30
CA HIS A 862 11.93 9.41 -41.50
C HIS A 862 11.42 10.85 -41.54
#